data_AF-A0AAE3SJX2-F1
#
_entry.id   AF-A0AAE3SJX2-F1
#
_cell.length_a   1.000
_cell.length_b   1.000
_cell.length_c   1.000
_cell.angle_alpha   90.00
_cell.angle_beta   90.00
_cell.angle_gamma   90.00
#
_symmetry.space_group_name_H-M   'P 1'
#
loop_
_entity.id
_entity.type
_entity.pdbx_description
1 polymer ?
#
loop_
_entity_poly.entity_id
_entity_poly.type
_entity_poly.pdbx_seq_one_letter_code
_entity_poly.pdbx_strand_id
1 'polypeptide(L)'
;MIKYYLGVLILLMGFSVVAQIQTEKKEYTPQMGLDYFRSGNYIEAQKVYQELLVKYPKDARYNFYMGICEVKNRSNISGAIKKLNYAKLKRVSKDVTYYLGRAHQLSYNFEEAISNYSLFVKNTTSSDKRIEKANVYIQECNIGKRITSKIYNLEVLEKTKVNKSTMLSQYHLAKDVGTLLRNGDFFESGVDPDNVMFETERGDVVYFSMESNDEDTLSIFKMVKLIDGWGESETVGAPVNSVYNDAYPFLATDGLTFYFASDRPGGLGGFDIYKAYYDNETNSFLDPINLGVPFNSPDDDFMFASDDFNEVAFFTSNRETCGDSLMVYKVRWNGRQVRNMVDDMNQVGNAARLSLSTNENTRINTSRELDDTKAKTVQRNKGVFQFEINDTLVYTQYEHFVSTEAKEMFMQGYAFDQEKDSLSSLLKQNRAKYSIVRSEVERNEIVNEILKHESKVYSLEDKIEEKYLYARQKELNEIISQIQSGTYKPDKEVEELKSKAKSIEGILIPEKYSMFTSEEFDKHYSKNKEMYKQLFSDNDIKTLRYADSLYVWANILNLESSQLLARSTQVEEDNSIKLNRLIKKENENTEEPEESKASSLIKESKELKILSTRIYHKALDKKYPVYWLKLKDISGKVDEGSGKEIFELTYQGNAYFREAKRELSTLGGLNIESFEKAGAMKRAGIESQENALNLYCSMIKDGFQVIESKAKETKGTIQKSYSEIHKGNSGEEVSEVIKEVEQPKAEKQEVSVVEKTKEVALIEEYKVQIGVFRNQPSKEALAKIPAVSSIELKGRGLTKYFSGSYKTRQEALEIIPVIVEAGFPGAFVVYFKNGVQSSIPKE
;
A
#
# COMPACT_ATOMS: atom_id res chain seq x y z
N MET A 1 86.78 36.73 16.84
CA MET A 1 86.06 36.39 15.59
C MET A 1 84.86 35.47 15.81
N ILE A 2 84.98 34.30 16.45
CA ILE A 2 83.89 33.28 16.53
C ILE A 2 82.51 33.81 16.98
N LYS A 3 82.45 34.70 17.99
CA LYS A 3 81.16 35.29 18.45
C LYS A 3 80.46 36.17 17.39
N TYR A 4 81.20 36.80 16.47
CA TYR A 4 80.62 37.57 15.37
C TYR A 4 80.01 36.66 14.30
N TYR A 5 80.69 35.55 13.97
CA TYR A 5 80.16 34.58 13.03
C TYR A 5 78.89 33.90 13.54
N LEU A 6 78.79 33.59 14.84
CA LEU A 6 77.57 32.99 15.40
C LEU A 6 76.37 33.96 15.37
N GLY A 7 76.59 35.25 15.62
CA GLY A 7 75.56 36.28 15.49
C GLY A 7 75.07 36.45 14.05
N VAL A 8 75.99 36.45 13.07
CA VAL A 8 75.64 36.50 11.64
C VAL A 8 74.94 35.22 11.18
N LEU A 9 75.32 34.04 11.71
CA LEU A 9 74.65 32.78 11.39
C LEU A 9 73.19 32.75 11.88
N ILE A 10 72.93 33.23 13.10
CA ILE A 10 71.57 33.30 13.66
C ILE A 10 70.72 34.35 12.93
N LEU A 11 71.31 35.45 12.47
CA LEU A 11 70.60 36.45 11.67
C LEU A 11 70.28 35.92 10.25
N LEU A 12 71.19 35.14 9.64
CA LEU A 12 70.94 34.45 8.37
C LEU A 12 69.92 33.32 8.49
N MET A 13 69.93 32.56 9.60
CA MET A 13 68.90 31.55 9.89
C MET A 13 67.52 32.19 10.14
N GLY A 14 67.48 33.37 10.78
CA GLY A 14 66.26 34.17 10.93
C GLY A 14 65.69 34.66 9.59
N PHE A 15 66.53 34.93 8.59
CA PHE A 15 66.10 35.33 7.24
C PHE A 15 65.75 34.16 6.31
N SER A 16 66.16 32.92 6.62
CA SER A 16 65.79 31.73 5.82
C SER A 16 64.51 31.01 6.29
N VAL A 17 63.94 31.38 7.45
CA VAL A 17 62.65 30.82 7.94
C VAL A 17 61.44 31.69 7.58
N VAL A 18 61.67 32.89 7.01
CA VAL A 18 60.67 33.62 6.21
C VAL A 18 60.87 33.34 4.71
N ALA A 19 61.29 32.11 4.39
CA ALA A 19 61.00 31.54 3.08
C ALA A 19 59.47 31.49 2.96
N GLN A 20 58.93 32.30 2.06
CA GLN A 20 57.50 32.44 1.89
C GLN A 20 56.88 31.06 1.65
N ILE A 21 56.00 30.63 2.55
CA ILE A 21 54.83 29.85 2.13
C ILE A 21 53.94 30.84 1.38
N GLN A 22 54.39 31.24 0.19
CA GLN A 22 53.50 31.47 -0.92
C GLN A 22 52.87 30.10 -1.17
N THR A 23 51.74 29.84 -0.50
CA THR A 23 50.72 29.02 -1.11
C THR A 23 50.50 29.62 -2.48
N GLU A 24 50.93 28.92 -3.54
CA GLU A 24 50.54 29.28 -4.90
C GLU A 24 49.03 29.39 -4.88
N LYS A 25 48.54 30.62 -5.01
CA LYS A 25 47.13 30.94 -4.77
C LYS A 25 46.38 30.49 -6.01
N LYS A 26 46.13 29.17 -6.09
CA LYS A 26 45.66 28.42 -7.26
C LYS A 26 44.73 29.29 -8.08
N GLU A 27 45.23 29.81 -9.21
CA GLU A 27 44.51 30.85 -9.91
C GLU A 27 43.32 30.23 -10.65
N TYR A 28 42.14 30.40 -10.07
CA TYR A 28 40.89 29.91 -10.63
C TYR A 28 40.53 30.69 -11.90
N THR A 29 40.74 30.04 -13.05
CA THR A 29 40.39 30.60 -14.36
C THR A 29 39.01 30.13 -14.83
N PRO A 30 38.33 30.90 -15.70
CA PRO A 30 37.06 30.45 -16.30
C PRO A 30 37.19 29.16 -17.10
N GLN A 31 38.35 28.91 -17.72
CA GLN A 31 38.61 27.70 -18.51
C GLN A 31 38.62 26.46 -17.61
N MET A 32 39.33 26.49 -16.48
CA MET A 32 39.31 25.40 -15.49
C MET A 32 37.88 25.09 -15.00
N GLY A 33 37.06 26.12 -14.79
CA GLY A 33 35.66 25.96 -14.40
C GLY A 33 34.83 25.24 -15.47
N LEU A 34 35.06 25.54 -16.75
CA LEU A 34 34.42 24.87 -17.87
C LEU A 34 34.91 23.43 -18.04
N ASP A 35 36.20 23.17 -17.83
CA ASP A 35 36.79 21.83 -17.98
C ASP A 35 36.29 20.89 -16.87
N TYR A 36 36.28 21.34 -15.61
CA TYR A 36 35.66 20.60 -14.51
C TYR A 36 34.16 20.37 -14.78
N PHE A 37 33.43 21.39 -15.23
CA PHE A 37 32.00 21.26 -15.54
C PHE A 37 31.72 20.25 -16.66
N ARG A 38 32.53 20.24 -17.73
CA ARG A 38 32.43 19.27 -18.84
C ARG A 38 32.80 17.85 -18.41
N SER A 39 33.75 17.69 -17.50
CA SER A 39 34.10 16.39 -16.91
C SER A 39 33.05 15.84 -15.93
N GLY A 40 31.99 16.60 -15.62
CA GLY A 40 31.01 16.25 -14.60
C GLY A 40 31.48 16.44 -13.15
N ASN A 41 32.71 16.93 -12.93
CA ASN A 41 33.23 17.27 -11.61
C ASN A 41 32.65 18.61 -11.12
N TYR A 42 31.36 18.59 -10.76
CA TYR A 42 30.63 19.75 -10.28
C TYR A 42 31.16 20.27 -8.93
N ILE A 43 31.85 19.45 -8.13
CA ILE A 43 32.44 19.85 -6.85
C ILE A 43 33.61 20.82 -7.09
N GLU A 44 34.58 20.45 -7.94
CA GLU A 44 35.68 21.35 -8.29
C GLU A 44 35.19 22.55 -9.10
N ALA A 45 34.23 22.36 -10.03
CA ALA A 45 33.62 23.46 -10.77
C ALA A 45 32.96 24.49 -9.82
N GLN A 46 32.24 24.04 -8.78
CA GLN A 46 31.64 24.94 -7.79
C GLN A 46 32.71 25.81 -7.10
N LYS A 47 33.85 25.23 -6.69
CA LYS A 47 34.96 25.98 -6.08
C LYS A 47 35.49 27.06 -7.03
N VAL A 48 35.67 26.74 -8.32
CA VAL A 48 36.12 27.72 -9.33
C VAL A 48 35.11 28.87 -9.46
N TYR A 49 33.81 28.57 -9.65
CA TYR A 49 32.81 29.60 -9.86
C TYR A 49 32.50 30.42 -8.60
N GLN A 50 32.68 29.85 -7.41
CA GLN A 50 32.60 30.59 -6.15
C GLN A 50 33.69 31.69 -6.07
N GLU A 51 34.95 31.35 -6.34
CA GLU A 51 36.06 32.32 -6.39
C GLU A 51 35.91 33.35 -7.52
N LEU A 52 35.45 32.93 -8.70
CA LEU A 52 35.16 33.85 -9.81
C LEU A 52 34.02 34.84 -9.46
N LEU A 53 32.99 34.40 -8.72
CA LEU A 53 31.89 35.28 -8.30
C LEU A 53 32.28 36.25 -7.17
N VAL A 54 33.32 35.98 -6.39
CA VAL A 54 33.89 36.98 -5.47
C VAL A 54 34.48 38.16 -6.26
N LYS A 55 35.18 37.88 -7.36
CA LYS A 55 35.76 38.91 -8.24
C LYS A 55 34.70 39.57 -9.15
N TYR A 56 33.73 38.79 -9.64
CA TYR A 56 32.78 39.20 -10.68
C TYR A 56 31.31 38.84 -10.30
N PRO A 57 30.77 39.39 -9.20
CA PRO A 57 29.49 38.94 -8.63
C PRO A 57 28.27 39.10 -9.54
N LYS A 58 28.35 40.00 -10.54
CA LYS A 58 27.29 40.27 -11.51
C LYS A 58 27.48 39.56 -12.87
N ASP A 59 28.51 38.72 -13.04
CA ASP A 59 28.65 37.96 -14.30
C ASP A 59 27.55 36.89 -14.38
N ALA A 60 26.73 36.97 -15.43
CA ALA A 60 25.57 36.12 -15.58
C ALA A 60 25.93 34.67 -15.97
N ARG A 61 27.07 34.44 -16.63
CA ARG A 61 27.57 33.10 -16.98
C ARG A 61 28.14 32.39 -15.75
N TYR A 62 28.89 33.10 -14.90
CA TYR A 62 29.36 32.51 -13.64
C TYR A 62 28.20 32.20 -12.70
N ASN A 63 27.18 33.06 -12.63
CA ASN A 63 25.94 32.75 -11.91
C ASN A 63 25.21 31.53 -12.50
N PHE A 64 25.14 31.40 -13.83
CA PHE A 64 24.57 30.23 -14.51
C PHE A 64 25.29 28.92 -14.12
N TYR A 65 26.61 28.85 -14.31
CA TYR A 65 27.36 27.64 -13.98
C TYR A 65 27.36 27.34 -12.48
N MET A 66 27.51 28.35 -11.63
CA MET A 66 27.43 28.18 -10.17
C MET A 66 26.07 27.61 -9.76
N GLY A 67 24.97 28.14 -10.31
CA GLY A 67 23.62 27.65 -10.02
C GLY A 67 23.43 26.19 -10.44
N ILE A 68 23.99 25.76 -11.58
CA ILE A 68 23.97 24.34 -11.98
C ILE A 68 24.80 23.49 -11.01
N CYS A 69 26.00 23.95 -10.62
CA CYS A 69 26.83 23.22 -9.67
C CYS A 69 26.15 23.08 -8.30
N GLU A 70 25.49 24.13 -7.81
CA GLU A 70 24.72 24.10 -6.55
C GLU A 70 23.53 23.13 -6.59
N VAL A 71 22.84 23.00 -7.74
CA VAL A 71 21.83 21.94 -7.96
C VAL A 71 22.48 20.57 -7.94
N LYS A 72 23.53 20.37 -8.75
CA LYS A 72 24.19 19.07 -8.95
C LYS A 72 24.82 18.51 -7.67
N ASN A 73 25.44 19.36 -6.87
CA ASN A 73 26.10 18.99 -5.61
C ASN A 73 25.17 18.96 -4.38
N ARG A 74 23.87 19.26 -4.54
CA ARG A 74 22.90 19.48 -3.45
C ARG A 74 23.34 20.53 -2.39
N SER A 75 24.22 21.45 -2.76
CA SER A 75 24.93 22.31 -1.80
C SER A 75 24.16 23.55 -1.36
N ASN A 76 23.35 24.15 -2.25
CA ASN A 76 22.53 25.33 -1.93
C ASN A 76 21.39 25.54 -2.95
N ILE A 77 20.31 24.76 -2.86
CA ILE A 77 19.21 24.82 -3.84
C ILE A 77 18.52 26.19 -3.89
N SER A 78 18.28 26.83 -2.74
CA SER A 78 17.69 28.19 -2.69
C SER A 78 18.62 29.24 -3.34
N GLY A 79 19.93 29.12 -3.11
CA GLY A 79 20.95 29.92 -3.80
C GLY A 79 20.95 29.68 -5.30
N ALA A 80 20.81 28.43 -5.74
CA ALA A 80 20.77 28.05 -7.14
C ALA A 80 19.58 28.67 -7.86
N ILE A 81 18.37 28.59 -7.29
CA ILE A 81 17.15 29.23 -7.84
C ILE A 81 17.39 30.72 -8.09
N LYS A 82 18.02 31.43 -7.15
CA LYS A 82 18.33 32.87 -7.30
C LYS A 82 19.31 33.12 -8.44
N LYS A 83 20.41 32.37 -8.52
CA LYS A 83 21.45 32.53 -9.57
C LYS A 83 20.94 32.14 -10.96
N LEU A 84 20.16 31.06 -11.06
CA LEU A 84 19.57 30.60 -12.31
C LEU A 84 18.46 31.55 -12.80
N ASN A 85 17.63 32.13 -11.92
CA ASN A 85 16.70 33.18 -12.31
C ASN A 85 17.41 34.44 -12.82
N TYR A 86 18.55 34.82 -12.21
CA TYR A 86 19.40 35.89 -12.75
C TYR A 86 19.94 35.56 -14.15
N ALA A 87 20.40 34.32 -14.37
CA ALA A 87 20.84 33.84 -15.69
C ALA A 87 19.70 33.81 -16.74
N LYS A 88 18.47 33.46 -16.33
CA LYS A 88 17.25 33.48 -17.16
C LYS A 88 16.92 34.91 -17.60
N LEU A 89 16.90 35.85 -16.67
CA LEU A 89 16.69 37.28 -16.93
C LEU A 89 17.74 37.84 -17.90
N LYS A 90 19.00 37.41 -17.76
CA LYS A 90 20.11 37.79 -18.64
C LYS A 90 20.22 36.96 -19.92
N ARG A 91 19.28 36.04 -20.18
CA ARG A 91 19.18 35.19 -21.39
C ARG A 91 20.47 34.43 -21.72
N VAL A 92 21.18 33.97 -20.68
CA VAL A 92 22.52 33.36 -20.79
C VAL A 92 22.53 32.06 -21.59
N SER A 93 21.52 31.22 -21.40
CA SER A 93 21.32 29.97 -22.13
C SER A 93 19.84 29.60 -22.14
N LYS A 94 19.41 28.81 -23.13
CA LYS A 94 18.07 28.19 -23.15
C LYS A 94 17.94 27.10 -22.07
N ASP A 95 19.05 26.43 -21.75
CA ASP A 95 19.12 25.35 -20.75
C ASP A 95 18.76 25.78 -19.32
N VAL A 96 18.75 27.09 -19.03
CA VAL A 96 18.45 27.62 -17.69
C VAL A 96 17.11 27.10 -17.17
N THR A 97 16.12 26.89 -18.04
CA THR A 97 14.80 26.40 -17.64
C THR A 97 14.82 24.93 -17.21
N TYR A 98 15.66 24.07 -17.79
CA TYR A 98 15.83 22.70 -17.32
C TYR A 98 16.37 22.66 -15.88
N TYR A 99 17.43 23.43 -15.60
CA TYR A 99 18.05 23.45 -14.28
C TYR A 99 17.22 24.21 -13.23
N LEU A 100 16.44 25.22 -13.63
CA LEU A 100 15.41 25.81 -12.76
C LEU A 100 14.32 24.79 -12.43
N GLY A 101 13.85 24.02 -13.41
CA GLY A 101 12.91 22.92 -13.18
C GLY A 101 13.39 22.00 -12.06
N ARG A 102 14.65 21.52 -12.16
CA ARG A 102 15.22 20.63 -11.13
C ARG A 102 15.46 21.33 -9.79
N ALA A 103 15.88 22.59 -9.78
CA ALA A 103 16.06 23.34 -8.55
C ALA A 103 14.72 23.55 -7.79
N HIS A 104 13.64 23.86 -8.52
CA HIS A 104 12.31 23.98 -7.95
C HIS A 104 11.75 22.63 -7.50
N GLN A 105 11.93 21.56 -8.27
CA GLN A 105 11.54 20.20 -7.89
C GLN A 105 12.21 19.75 -6.59
N LEU A 106 13.54 19.90 -6.48
CA LEU A 106 14.32 19.62 -5.26
C LEU A 106 13.95 20.53 -4.07
N SER A 107 13.23 21.63 -4.33
CA SER A 107 12.67 22.51 -3.29
C SER A 107 11.20 22.22 -2.98
N TYR A 108 10.62 21.16 -3.56
CA TYR A 108 9.20 20.79 -3.46
C TYR A 108 8.23 21.85 -4.04
N ASN A 109 8.74 22.75 -4.88
CA ASN A 109 7.98 23.78 -5.60
C ASN A 109 7.56 23.22 -6.97
N PHE A 110 6.60 22.29 -6.96
CA PHE A 110 6.27 21.46 -8.12
C PHE A 110 5.64 22.24 -9.28
N GLU A 111 4.82 23.26 -9.00
CA GLU A 111 4.21 24.16 -9.99
C GLU A 111 5.27 24.88 -10.83
N GLU A 112 6.23 25.53 -10.18
CA GLU A 112 7.33 26.20 -10.86
C GLU A 112 8.27 25.21 -11.56
N ALA A 113 8.42 24.00 -11.02
CA ALA A 113 9.19 22.94 -11.66
C ALA A 113 8.55 22.53 -12.99
N ILE A 114 7.27 22.15 -12.98
CA ILE A 114 6.47 21.80 -14.17
C ILE A 114 6.51 22.94 -15.20
N SER A 115 6.31 24.18 -14.76
CA SER A 115 6.34 25.35 -15.64
C SER A 115 7.69 25.52 -16.35
N ASN A 116 8.80 25.41 -15.61
CA ASN A 116 10.14 25.53 -16.19
C ASN A 116 10.54 24.34 -17.07
N TYR A 117 10.18 23.10 -16.70
CA TYR A 117 10.40 21.92 -17.56
C TYR A 117 9.55 21.98 -18.84
N SER A 118 8.28 22.37 -18.75
CA SER A 118 7.42 22.53 -19.94
C SER A 118 7.97 23.60 -20.89
N LEU A 119 8.50 24.69 -20.33
CA LEU A 119 9.17 25.75 -21.08
C LEU A 119 10.50 25.28 -21.70
N PHE A 120 11.22 24.36 -21.05
CA PHE A 120 12.40 23.70 -21.64
C PHE A 120 12.00 22.82 -22.83
N VAL A 121 11.05 21.90 -22.65
CA VAL A 121 10.57 20.98 -23.70
C VAL A 121 10.06 21.76 -24.92
N LYS A 122 9.26 22.82 -24.72
CA LYS A 122 8.72 23.67 -25.80
C LYS A 122 9.79 24.40 -26.62
N ASN A 123 10.94 24.72 -26.04
CA ASN A 123 11.96 25.60 -26.66
C ASN A 123 13.24 24.87 -27.11
N THR A 124 13.28 23.55 -26.97
CA THR A 124 14.45 22.69 -27.22
C THR A 124 14.23 21.82 -28.46
N THR A 125 15.31 21.46 -29.15
CA THR A 125 15.27 20.56 -30.31
C THR A 125 14.96 19.13 -29.89
N SER A 126 14.11 18.43 -30.66
CA SER A 126 13.67 17.05 -30.39
C SER A 126 14.80 15.99 -30.25
N SER A 127 16.01 16.30 -30.70
CA SER A 127 17.20 15.46 -30.54
C SER A 127 17.88 15.55 -29.15
N ASP A 128 17.44 16.47 -28.28
CA ASP A 128 18.00 16.61 -26.94
C ASP A 128 17.43 15.55 -25.99
N LYS A 129 18.28 14.58 -25.59
CA LYS A 129 17.94 13.49 -24.66
C LYS A 129 17.39 13.99 -23.31
N ARG A 130 17.61 15.24 -22.93
CA ARG A 130 17.04 15.83 -21.70
C ARG A 130 15.53 16.06 -21.79
N ILE A 131 14.92 16.05 -22.97
CA ILE A 131 13.46 16.21 -23.15
C ILE A 131 12.71 15.05 -22.49
N GLU A 132 13.16 13.81 -22.73
CA GLU A 132 12.60 12.61 -22.11
C GLU A 132 12.67 12.71 -20.58
N LYS A 133 13.86 13.02 -20.03
CA LYS A 133 14.02 13.19 -18.58
C LYS A 133 13.23 14.38 -18.02
N ALA A 134 13.03 15.45 -18.78
CA ALA A 134 12.17 16.57 -18.37
C ALA A 134 10.68 16.18 -18.33
N ASN A 135 10.22 15.31 -19.23
CA ASN A 135 8.86 14.78 -19.20
C ASN A 135 8.63 13.85 -18.00
N VAL A 136 9.60 12.97 -17.70
CA VAL A 136 9.59 12.15 -16.48
C VAL A 136 9.53 13.05 -15.23
N TYR A 137 10.39 14.06 -15.14
CA TYR A 137 10.35 15.04 -14.05
C TYR A 137 9.02 15.82 -13.96
N ILE A 138 8.34 16.11 -15.07
CA ILE A 138 6.98 16.69 -15.05
C ILE A 138 5.97 15.70 -14.45
N GLN A 139 6.08 14.40 -14.75
CA GLN A 139 5.22 13.37 -14.15
C GLN A 139 5.48 13.24 -12.65
N GLU A 140 6.75 13.10 -12.24
CA GLU A 140 7.19 13.12 -10.82
C GLU A 140 6.62 14.34 -10.09
N CYS A 141 6.71 15.55 -10.64
CA CYS A 141 6.14 16.75 -10.03
C CYS A 141 4.60 16.71 -9.89
N ASN A 142 3.88 16.17 -10.88
CA ASN A 142 2.42 16.01 -10.82
C ASN A 142 1.97 14.91 -9.84
N ILE A 143 2.82 13.91 -9.61
CA ILE A 143 2.65 12.91 -8.55
C ILE A 143 2.95 13.56 -7.19
N GLY A 144 4.06 14.30 -7.09
CA GLY A 144 4.48 15.02 -5.90
C GLY A 144 3.40 15.93 -5.34
N LYS A 145 2.77 16.78 -6.16
CA LYS A 145 1.61 17.60 -5.76
C LYS A 145 0.49 16.82 -5.06
N ARG A 146 0.29 15.55 -5.40
CA ARG A 146 -0.72 14.67 -4.79
C ARG A 146 -0.18 14.00 -3.53
N ILE A 147 1.03 13.44 -3.58
CA ILE A 147 1.69 12.80 -2.43
C ILE A 147 1.88 13.80 -1.29
N THR A 148 2.36 15.01 -1.58
CA THR A 148 2.64 16.05 -0.58
C THR A 148 1.40 16.80 -0.09
N SER A 149 0.19 16.36 -0.46
CA SER A 149 -1.03 16.80 0.22
C SER A 149 -1.10 16.30 1.67
N LYS A 150 -0.35 15.23 1.99
CA LYS A 150 -0.18 14.71 3.35
C LYS A 150 1.28 14.39 3.65
N ILE A 151 1.74 14.67 4.87
CA ILE A 151 3.11 14.40 5.33
C ILE A 151 3.12 13.65 6.67
N TYR A 152 4.12 12.81 6.90
CA TYR A 152 4.44 12.35 8.25
C TYR A 152 5.18 13.44 9.02
N ASN A 153 4.92 13.55 10.33
CA ASN A 153 5.75 14.33 11.24
C ASN A 153 6.80 13.41 11.87
N LEU A 154 8.06 13.53 11.47
CA LEU A 154 9.15 12.68 11.95
C LEU A 154 10.07 13.45 12.91
N GLU A 155 10.32 12.87 14.07
CA GLU A 155 11.40 13.29 14.95
C GLU A 155 12.70 12.65 14.47
N VAL A 156 13.61 13.45 13.90
CA VAL A 156 14.92 12.98 13.40
C VAL A 156 15.92 13.01 14.56
N LEU A 157 16.32 11.82 15.00
CA LEU A 157 17.22 11.60 16.12
C LEU A 157 18.69 11.71 15.69
N GLU A 158 19.01 11.19 14.51
CA GLU A 158 20.39 11.17 13.98
C GLU A 158 20.40 11.29 12.45
N LYS A 159 21.50 11.85 11.93
CA LYS A 159 21.80 11.98 10.49
C LYS A 159 23.28 11.72 10.28
N THR A 160 23.61 10.62 9.62
CA THR A 160 25.02 10.21 9.48
C THR A 160 25.37 10.03 8.01
N LYS A 161 26.30 10.86 7.54
CA LYS A 161 26.80 10.82 6.16
C LYS A 161 27.82 9.69 6.01
N VAL A 162 27.59 8.80 5.06
CA VAL A 162 28.38 7.57 4.83
C VAL A 162 28.72 7.38 3.36
N ASN A 163 29.64 6.46 3.06
CA ASN A 163 29.77 5.91 1.71
C ASN A 163 28.77 4.76 1.48
N LYS A 164 28.36 4.52 0.23
CA LYS A 164 27.51 3.37 -0.14
C LYS A 164 28.07 2.03 0.35
N SER A 165 29.38 1.83 0.27
CA SER A 165 30.07 0.62 0.76
C SER A 165 30.03 0.43 2.29
N THR A 166 29.76 1.48 3.06
CA THR A 166 29.72 1.43 4.54
C THR A 166 28.32 1.67 5.12
N MET A 167 27.28 1.80 4.29
CA MET A 167 25.95 2.26 4.70
C MET A 167 25.32 1.40 5.81
N LEU A 168 25.32 0.08 5.66
CA LEU A 168 24.71 -0.86 6.63
C LEU A 168 25.34 -0.78 8.03
N SER A 169 26.57 -0.29 8.18
CA SER A 169 27.22 -0.13 9.50
C SER A 169 26.51 0.84 10.45
N GLN A 170 25.56 1.64 9.95
CA GLN A 170 24.77 2.58 10.75
C GLN A 170 23.43 2.00 11.24
N TYR A 171 23.02 0.84 10.71
CA TYR A 171 21.76 0.18 11.01
C TYR A 171 21.90 -0.67 12.28
N HIS A 172 21.97 0.03 13.42
CA HIS A 172 22.08 -0.56 14.75
C HIS A 172 20.73 -1.09 15.24
N LEU A 173 20.20 -2.13 14.59
CA LEU A 173 18.95 -2.80 14.95
C LEU A 173 19.12 -3.68 16.19
N ALA A 174 18.05 -3.83 16.99
CA ALA A 174 17.96 -4.86 18.02
C ALA A 174 18.05 -6.26 17.39
N LYS A 175 18.69 -7.20 18.09
CA LYS A 175 18.90 -8.57 17.60
C LYS A 175 17.60 -9.29 17.23
N ASP A 176 16.53 -9.02 17.97
CA ASP A 176 15.21 -9.65 17.78
C ASP A 176 14.42 -9.05 16.60
N VAL A 177 15.02 -8.12 15.82
CA VAL A 177 14.47 -7.59 14.55
C VAL A 177 14.92 -8.41 13.34
N GLY A 178 16.08 -9.07 13.41
CA GLY A 178 16.77 -9.63 12.25
C GLY A 178 18.07 -8.90 11.92
N THR A 179 18.73 -9.31 10.83
CA THR A 179 20.08 -8.85 10.46
C THR A 179 20.10 -8.32 9.04
N LEU A 180 20.69 -7.14 8.82
CA LEU A 180 21.00 -6.62 7.49
C LEU A 180 22.43 -6.99 7.09
N LEU A 181 22.59 -7.57 5.90
CA LEU A 181 23.82 -8.13 5.36
C LEU A 181 24.05 -7.63 3.93
N ARG A 182 25.26 -7.80 3.39
CA ARG A 182 25.47 -7.78 1.94
C ARG A 182 25.22 -9.17 1.36
N ASN A 183 24.78 -9.23 0.12
CA ASN A 183 24.73 -10.49 -0.64
C ASN A 183 26.09 -11.22 -0.63
N GLY A 184 27.20 -10.49 -0.74
CA GLY A 184 28.55 -11.07 -0.69
C GLY A 184 29.00 -11.59 0.67
N ASP A 185 28.26 -11.32 1.75
CA ASP A 185 28.50 -11.92 3.08
C ASP A 185 27.85 -13.32 3.19
N PHE A 186 26.99 -13.69 2.23
CA PHE A 186 26.17 -14.91 2.24
C PHE A 186 26.39 -15.81 1.02
N PHE A 187 26.48 -15.23 -0.18
CA PHE A 187 26.62 -15.95 -1.45
C PHE A 187 28.06 -15.91 -1.96
N GLU A 188 28.55 -17.06 -2.46
CA GLU A 188 29.88 -17.14 -3.10
C GLU A 188 29.88 -16.58 -4.55
N SER A 189 28.75 -16.69 -5.26
CA SER A 189 28.58 -16.20 -6.64
C SER A 189 27.09 -16.19 -7.04
N GLY A 190 26.78 -15.66 -8.23
CA GLY A 190 25.44 -15.71 -8.83
C GLY A 190 24.53 -14.50 -8.56
N VAL A 191 24.93 -13.60 -7.66
CA VAL A 191 24.25 -12.33 -7.37
C VAL A 191 25.26 -11.20 -7.28
N ASP A 192 24.82 -9.94 -7.45
CA ASP A 192 25.64 -8.78 -7.11
C ASP A 192 25.98 -8.80 -5.60
N PRO A 193 27.26 -8.83 -5.21
CA PRO A 193 27.67 -8.92 -3.81
C PRO A 193 27.43 -7.63 -3.01
N ASP A 194 27.24 -6.48 -3.64
CA ASP A 194 27.01 -5.19 -2.99
C ASP A 194 25.53 -4.88 -2.69
N ASN A 195 24.61 -5.68 -3.23
CA ASN A 195 23.18 -5.61 -2.92
C ASN A 195 22.90 -6.02 -1.45
N VAL A 196 21.80 -5.47 -0.90
CA VAL A 196 21.42 -5.72 0.50
C VAL A 196 20.55 -6.96 0.63
N MET A 197 20.86 -7.76 1.65
CA MET A 197 20.08 -8.88 2.15
C MET A 197 19.55 -8.56 3.55
N PHE A 198 18.36 -9.09 3.86
CA PHE A 198 17.79 -9.12 5.20
C PHE A 198 17.53 -10.57 5.63
N GLU A 199 18.11 -10.98 6.77
CA GLU A 199 17.83 -12.25 7.45
C GLU A 199 16.82 -12.01 8.59
N THR A 200 15.79 -12.84 8.70
CA THR A 200 14.80 -12.77 9.80
C THR A 200 15.44 -13.00 11.17
N GLU A 201 14.78 -12.56 12.24
CA GLU A 201 15.21 -12.73 13.63
C GLU A 201 15.43 -14.19 14.04
N ARG A 202 14.72 -15.11 13.39
CA ARG A 202 14.85 -16.56 13.54
C ARG A 202 16.02 -17.16 12.76
N GLY A 203 16.61 -16.43 11.83
CA GLY A 203 17.67 -16.92 10.95
C GLY A 203 17.23 -18.09 10.08
N ASP A 204 15.96 -18.11 9.65
CA ASP A 204 15.34 -19.17 8.85
C ASP A 204 14.75 -18.70 7.52
N VAL A 205 14.67 -17.39 7.27
CA VAL A 205 14.35 -16.81 5.97
C VAL A 205 15.32 -15.67 5.68
N VAL A 206 15.88 -15.64 4.47
CA VAL A 206 16.56 -14.45 3.93
C VAL A 206 15.77 -13.87 2.78
N TYR A 207 15.75 -12.55 2.67
CA TYR A 207 15.23 -11.77 1.55
C TYR A 207 16.37 -10.97 0.93
N PHE A 208 16.49 -10.96 -0.39
CA PHE A 208 17.59 -10.29 -1.11
C PHE A 208 17.15 -9.86 -2.50
N SER A 209 17.84 -8.88 -3.10
CA SER A 209 17.60 -8.46 -4.48
C SER A 209 18.66 -9.00 -5.44
N MET A 210 18.23 -9.52 -6.58
CA MET A 210 19.08 -9.90 -7.72
C MET A 210 18.44 -9.50 -9.04
N GLU A 211 19.23 -9.45 -10.11
CA GLU A 211 18.74 -9.17 -11.46
C GLU A 211 17.84 -10.32 -11.93
N SER A 212 16.68 -9.97 -12.51
CA SER A 212 15.76 -10.92 -13.12
C SER A 212 16.27 -11.34 -14.49
N ASN A 213 16.19 -12.63 -14.80
CA ASN A 213 16.70 -13.22 -16.05
C ASN A 213 16.04 -12.65 -17.33
N ASP A 214 14.88 -12.00 -17.22
CA ASP A 214 14.05 -11.63 -18.36
C ASP A 214 14.15 -10.14 -18.79
N GLU A 215 14.55 -9.20 -17.91
CA GLU A 215 14.39 -7.74 -18.18
C GLU A 215 15.51 -6.78 -17.67
N ASP A 216 16.70 -7.26 -17.23
CA ASP A 216 17.77 -6.40 -16.65
C ASP A 216 17.31 -5.55 -15.43
N THR A 217 16.27 -5.98 -14.72
CA THR A 217 15.67 -5.30 -13.56
C THR A 217 15.93 -6.04 -12.25
N LEU A 218 16.11 -5.31 -11.15
CA LEU A 218 16.19 -5.92 -9.82
C LEU A 218 14.83 -6.45 -9.37
N SER A 219 14.81 -7.68 -8.85
CA SER A 219 13.64 -8.29 -8.20
C SER A 219 14.04 -8.87 -6.85
N ILE A 220 13.09 -8.92 -5.92
CA ILE A 220 13.27 -9.43 -4.57
C ILE A 220 12.96 -10.94 -4.55
N PHE A 221 13.90 -11.71 -4.03
CA PHE A 221 13.80 -13.14 -3.81
C PHE A 221 13.87 -13.45 -2.31
N LYS A 222 13.39 -14.64 -1.95
CA LYS A 222 13.53 -15.23 -0.61
C LYS A 222 14.16 -16.61 -0.70
N MET A 223 14.86 -17.03 0.34
CA MET A 223 15.26 -18.43 0.56
C MET A 223 14.87 -18.84 1.96
N VAL A 224 14.34 -20.05 2.11
CA VAL A 224 13.95 -20.64 3.39
C VAL A 224 14.98 -21.68 3.82
N LYS A 225 15.33 -21.71 5.10
CA LYS A 225 16.30 -22.64 5.68
C LYS A 225 15.67 -23.99 5.92
N LEU A 226 16.26 -25.01 5.28
CA LEU A 226 15.89 -26.41 5.40
C LEU A 226 16.79 -27.12 6.40
N ILE A 227 16.55 -28.41 6.64
CA ILE A 227 17.28 -29.22 7.62
C ILE A 227 18.75 -29.46 7.20
N ASP A 228 19.03 -29.39 5.91
CA ASP A 228 20.29 -29.71 5.24
C ASP A 228 20.97 -28.53 4.53
N GLY A 229 20.41 -27.33 4.62
CA GLY A 229 20.98 -26.12 4.03
C GLY A 229 19.94 -25.03 3.81
N TRP A 230 20.23 -24.09 2.91
CA TRP A 230 19.19 -23.21 2.36
C TRP A 230 18.49 -23.88 1.19
N GLY A 231 17.18 -23.70 1.06
CA GLY A 231 16.39 -24.16 -0.09
C GLY A 231 16.66 -23.33 -1.35
N GLU A 232 15.97 -23.66 -2.44
CA GLU A 232 16.04 -22.86 -3.68
C GLU A 232 15.51 -21.43 -3.47
N SER A 233 15.97 -20.49 -4.29
CA SER A 233 15.52 -19.11 -4.27
C SER A 233 14.16 -18.96 -4.96
N GLU A 234 13.16 -18.51 -4.20
CA GLU A 234 11.82 -18.21 -4.72
C GLU A 234 11.67 -16.70 -4.94
N THR A 235 11.07 -16.28 -6.05
CA THR A 235 10.68 -14.86 -6.22
C THR A 235 9.60 -14.50 -5.20
N VAL A 236 9.66 -13.28 -4.63
CA VAL A 236 8.59 -12.78 -3.75
C VAL A 236 7.30 -12.49 -4.53
N GLY A 237 7.41 -12.29 -5.85
CA GLY A 237 6.27 -12.16 -6.76
C GLY A 237 5.55 -10.82 -6.70
N ALA A 238 4.62 -10.63 -7.61
CA ALA A 238 3.75 -9.45 -7.63
C ALA A 238 2.78 -9.46 -6.43
N PRO A 239 2.37 -8.29 -5.90
CA PRO A 239 2.67 -6.93 -6.37
C PRO A 239 3.96 -6.31 -5.78
N VAL A 240 4.74 -7.04 -4.96
CA VAL A 240 6.03 -6.58 -4.43
C VAL A 240 7.06 -6.48 -5.55
N ASN A 241 7.26 -7.52 -6.33
CA ASN A 241 8.05 -7.43 -7.57
C ASN A 241 7.18 -6.90 -8.71
N SER A 242 7.78 -6.04 -9.52
CA SER A 242 7.20 -5.37 -10.68
C SER A 242 8.14 -5.47 -11.88
N VAL A 243 7.80 -4.78 -12.99
CA VAL A 243 8.67 -4.65 -14.18
C VAL A 243 9.71 -3.51 -14.03
N TYR A 244 9.94 -3.07 -12.80
CA TYR A 244 10.86 -2.00 -12.41
C TYR A 244 11.84 -2.56 -11.36
N ASN A 245 12.82 -1.76 -10.92
CA ASN A 245 13.78 -2.21 -9.94
C ASN A 245 13.16 -2.25 -8.54
N ASP A 246 13.03 -3.45 -7.97
CA ASP A 246 12.54 -3.68 -6.62
C ASP A 246 13.67 -4.28 -5.76
N ALA A 247 14.05 -3.55 -4.69
CA ALA A 247 15.25 -3.84 -3.92
C ALA A 247 15.15 -3.41 -2.45
N TYR A 248 16.22 -3.63 -1.68
CA TYR A 248 16.35 -3.27 -0.26
C TYR A 248 15.22 -3.82 0.63
N PRO A 249 14.98 -5.15 0.62
CA PRO A 249 13.90 -5.76 1.38
C PRO A 249 14.12 -5.69 2.89
N PHE A 250 13.01 -5.59 3.64
CA PHE A 250 12.97 -5.68 5.09
C PHE A 250 11.58 -6.15 5.55
N LEU A 251 11.50 -7.22 6.34
CA LEU A 251 10.25 -7.65 6.97
C LEU A 251 10.23 -7.13 8.42
N ALA A 252 9.16 -6.43 8.80
CA ALA A 252 8.98 -5.93 10.16
C ALA A 252 8.68 -7.06 11.16
N THR A 253 8.85 -6.77 12.45
CA THR A 253 8.73 -7.76 13.54
C THR A 253 7.30 -8.27 13.76
N ASP A 254 6.30 -7.69 13.08
CA ASP A 254 4.93 -8.20 13.04
C ASP A 254 4.78 -9.41 12.10
N GLY A 255 5.77 -9.70 11.26
CA GLY A 255 5.73 -10.75 10.23
C GLY A 255 4.76 -10.47 9.09
N LEU A 256 4.18 -9.27 9.01
CA LEU A 256 3.12 -8.89 8.08
C LEU A 256 3.46 -7.66 7.26
N THR A 257 4.21 -6.69 7.81
CA THR A 257 4.56 -5.46 7.09
C THR A 257 5.92 -5.60 6.43
N PHE A 258 5.93 -5.64 5.09
CA PHE A 258 7.15 -5.76 4.29
C PHE A 258 7.50 -4.42 3.65
N TYR A 259 8.69 -3.92 3.95
CA TYR A 259 9.26 -2.69 3.39
C TYR A 259 10.26 -3.03 2.31
N PHE A 260 10.30 -2.20 1.28
CA PHE A 260 11.26 -2.27 0.18
C PHE A 260 11.34 -0.92 -0.52
N ALA A 261 12.30 -0.76 -1.44
CA ALA A 261 12.38 0.41 -2.30
C ALA A 261 12.17 0.04 -3.76
N SER A 262 11.53 0.94 -4.52
CA SER A 262 11.18 0.73 -5.92
C SER A 262 11.29 2.01 -6.73
N ASP A 263 11.75 1.93 -7.99
CA ASP A 263 11.69 3.02 -8.97
C ASP A 263 10.43 2.98 -9.86
N ARG A 264 9.39 2.24 -9.43
CA ARG A 264 8.10 2.14 -10.14
C ARG A 264 7.39 3.50 -10.30
N PRO A 265 6.69 3.72 -11.44
CA PRO A 265 5.88 4.93 -11.65
C PRO A 265 4.82 5.13 -10.56
N GLY A 266 4.57 6.39 -10.20
CA GLY A 266 3.75 6.74 -9.04
C GLY A 266 4.59 7.11 -7.81
N GLY A 267 5.91 6.99 -7.89
CA GLY A 267 6.87 7.56 -6.94
C GLY A 267 7.02 9.08 -7.03
N LEU A 268 7.81 9.63 -6.10
CA LEU A 268 8.19 11.03 -6.01
C LEU A 268 9.53 11.33 -6.71
N GLY A 269 10.41 10.32 -6.83
CA GLY A 269 11.79 10.47 -7.29
C GLY A 269 12.32 9.23 -8.02
N GLY A 270 13.54 8.80 -7.66
CA GLY A 270 14.20 7.61 -8.19
C GLY A 270 13.70 6.36 -7.46
N PHE A 271 14.55 5.72 -6.67
CA PHE A 271 14.04 4.78 -5.67
C PHE A 271 13.17 5.52 -4.64
N ASP A 272 11.95 5.04 -4.43
CA ASP A 272 11.03 5.46 -3.39
C ASP A 272 10.80 4.31 -2.40
N ILE A 273 10.61 4.60 -1.11
CA ILE A 273 10.27 3.58 -0.11
C ILE A 273 8.79 3.23 -0.19
N TYR A 274 8.48 1.94 -0.22
CA TYR A 274 7.13 1.37 -0.17
C TYR A 274 6.98 0.45 1.03
N LYS A 275 5.72 0.22 1.44
CA LYS A 275 5.34 -0.91 2.29
C LYS A 275 4.22 -1.73 1.67
N ALA A 276 4.28 -3.04 1.78
CA ALA A 276 3.21 -3.96 1.46
C ALA A 276 2.78 -4.70 2.74
N TYR A 277 1.55 -5.20 2.75
CA TYR A 277 1.05 -6.06 3.83
C TYR A 277 0.92 -7.48 3.29
N TYR A 278 1.47 -8.47 4.00
CA TYR A 278 1.28 -9.87 3.68
C TYR A 278 -0.11 -10.33 4.13
N ASP A 279 -0.86 -10.92 3.20
CA ASP A 279 -2.17 -11.48 3.43
C ASP A 279 -2.06 -13.01 3.60
N ASN A 280 -2.25 -13.45 4.85
CA ASN A 280 -2.22 -14.87 5.21
C ASN A 280 -3.39 -15.68 4.64
N GLU A 281 -4.50 -15.05 4.23
CA GLU A 281 -5.62 -15.77 3.60
C GLU A 281 -5.31 -16.13 2.14
N THR A 282 -4.62 -15.24 1.42
CA THR A 282 -4.28 -15.42 0.00
C THR A 282 -2.84 -15.87 -0.25
N ASN A 283 -1.98 -15.88 0.78
CA ASN A 283 -0.53 -16.11 0.69
C ASN A 283 0.17 -15.19 -0.33
N SER A 284 -0.24 -13.92 -0.35
CA SER A 284 0.31 -12.91 -1.27
C SER A 284 0.46 -11.56 -0.57
N PHE A 285 1.18 -10.64 -1.19
CA PHE A 285 1.23 -9.26 -0.70
C PHE A 285 0.06 -8.44 -1.26
N LEU A 286 -0.47 -7.54 -0.44
CA LEU A 286 -1.34 -6.46 -0.89
C LEU A 286 -0.53 -5.38 -1.61
N ASP A 287 -1.21 -4.58 -2.43
CA ASP A 287 -0.61 -3.53 -3.25
C ASP A 287 0.30 -2.57 -2.44
N PRO A 288 1.56 -2.36 -2.87
CA PRO A 288 2.51 -1.53 -2.15
C PRO A 288 2.10 -0.05 -2.04
N ILE A 289 2.16 0.46 -0.82
CA ILE A 289 1.85 1.84 -0.45
C ILE A 289 3.15 2.64 -0.38
N ASN A 290 3.36 3.56 -1.33
CA ASN A 290 4.46 4.53 -1.31
C ASN A 290 4.44 5.35 -0.01
N LEU A 291 5.54 5.40 0.76
CA LEU A 291 5.60 6.08 2.06
C LEU A 291 5.52 7.61 1.94
N GLY A 292 5.86 8.23 0.81
CA GLY A 292 5.70 9.66 0.61
C GLY A 292 6.52 10.51 1.60
N VAL A 293 6.18 11.79 1.74
CA VAL A 293 7.03 12.75 2.46
C VAL A 293 6.89 12.59 3.99
N PRO A 294 8.01 12.61 4.75
CA PRO A 294 9.37 12.93 4.32
C PRO A 294 10.28 11.71 4.14
N PHE A 295 9.75 10.47 4.21
CA PHE A 295 10.52 9.26 3.90
C PHE A 295 11.04 9.27 2.46
N ASN A 296 10.23 9.78 1.53
CA ASN A 296 10.54 9.87 0.11
C ASN A 296 10.77 11.33 -0.34
N SER A 297 11.48 11.49 -1.45
CA SER A 297 11.93 12.75 -2.02
C SER A 297 12.03 12.68 -3.55
N PRO A 298 12.36 13.79 -4.26
CA PRO A 298 12.62 13.77 -5.69
C PRO A 298 13.94 13.11 -6.12
N ASP A 299 14.67 12.50 -5.20
CA ASP A 299 15.94 11.80 -5.39
C ASP A 299 15.77 10.31 -5.00
N ASP A 300 16.81 9.59 -4.56
CA ASP A 300 16.69 8.17 -4.14
C ASP A 300 16.54 8.04 -2.62
N ASP A 301 15.56 7.25 -2.20
CA ASP A 301 15.21 6.90 -0.82
C ASP A 301 14.97 5.40 -0.69
N PHE A 302 15.71 4.73 0.20
CA PHE A 302 15.75 3.27 0.24
C PHE A 302 16.20 2.72 1.60
N MET A 303 16.19 1.38 1.71
CA MET A 303 16.60 0.63 2.89
C MET A 303 15.89 1.09 4.17
N PHE A 304 14.57 1.00 4.20
CA PHE A 304 13.81 1.23 5.43
C PHE A 304 13.89 0.01 6.34
N ALA A 305 14.18 0.21 7.63
CA ALA A 305 14.14 -0.84 8.65
C ALA A 305 13.55 -0.27 9.95
N SER A 306 12.49 -0.89 10.48
CA SER A 306 11.90 -0.53 11.78
C SER A 306 12.44 -1.40 12.90
N ASP A 307 12.82 -0.77 14.01
CA ASP A 307 13.15 -1.40 15.27
C ASP A 307 12.09 -1.02 16.30
N ASP A 308 11.02 -1.83 16.33
CA ASP A 308 9.86 -1.62 17.19
C ASP A 308 10.14 -1.95 18.68
N PHE A 309 11.34 -2.47 18.99
CA PHE A 309 11.83 -2.66 20.36
C PHE A 309 12.47 -1.38 20.92
N ASN A 310 13.28 -0.69 20.10
CA ASN A 310 13.93 0.57 20.44
C ASN A 310 13.11 1.82 20.08
N GLU A 311 11.93 1.65 19.49
CA GLU A 311 11.03 2.70 19.00
C GLU A 311 11.71 3.66 18.01
N VAL A 312 12.47 3.09 17.07
CA VAL A 312 13.18 3.83 16.02
C VAL A 312 13.04 3.16 14.66
N ALA A 313 13.20 3.93 13.60
CA ALA A 313 13.39 3.39 12.25
C ALA A 313 14.60 4.06 11.60
N PHE A 314 15.20 3.33 10.66
CA PHE A 314 16.33 3.75 9.87
C PHE A 314 15.92 3.79 8.40
N PHE A 315 16.36 4.80 7.66
CA PHE A 315 16.30 4.80 6.20
C PHE A 315 17.46 5.59 5.60
N THR A 316 17.77 5.31 4.35
CA THR A 316 18.87 5.94 3.61
C THR A 316 18.32 6.82 2.49
N SER A 317 18.94 7.97 2.27
CA SER A 317 18.62 8.86 1.15
C SER A 317 19.88 9.50 0.55
N ASN A 318 19.82 9.89 -0.73
CA ASN A 318 20.82 10.77 -1.34
C ASN A 318 20.32 12.22 -1.58
N ARG A 319 19.15 12.62 -1.07
CA ARG A 319 18.57 13.98 -1.21
C ARG A 319 19.48 15.14 -0.77
N GLU A 320 20.35 14.89 0.20
CA GLU A 320 21.32 15.85 0.78
C GLU A 320 22.76 15.60 0.33
N THR A 321 22.99 14.62 -0.55
CA THR A 321 24.33 14.17 -0.96
C THR A 321 24.43 14.02 -2.49
N CYS A 322 25.57 13.54 -2.97
CA CYS A 322 25.83 13.27 -4.38
C CYS A 322 27.02 12.30 -4.53
N GLY A 323 27.11 11.62 -5.67
CA GLY A 323 28.08 10.54 -5.88
C GLY A 323 27.83 9.37 -4.91
N ASP A 324 28.90 8.70 -4.48
CA ASP A 324 28.83 7.53 -3.60
C ASP A 324 28.52 7.86 -2.12
N SER A 325 28.34 9.15 -1.81
CA SER A 325 27.90 9.60 -0.49
C SER A 325 26.40 9.46 -0.31
N LEU A 326 25.99 8.87 0.81
CA LEU A 326 24.59 8.73 1.24
C LEU A 326 24.40 9.36 2.63
N MET A 327 23.15 9.60 3.01
CA MET A 327 22.76 9.98 4.37
C MET A 327 21.88 8.89 4.96
N VAL A 328 22.28 8.33 6.11
CA VAL A 328 21.41 7.46 6.92
C VAL A 328 20.73 8.30 7.98
N TYR A 329 19.41 8.18 8.07
CA TYR A 329 18.58 8.86 9.05
C TYR A 329 18.11 7.86 10.09
N LYS A 330 18.20 8.24 11.37
CA LYS A 330 17.53 7.54 12.47
C LYS A 330 16.39 8.41 12.95
N VAL A 331 15.17 7.90 12.89
CA VAL A 331 13.95 8.61 13.30
C VAL A 331 13.24 7.87 14.43
N ARG A 332 12.46 8.57 15.25
CA ARG A 332 11.54 7.92 16.19
C ARG A 332 10.42 7.23 15.42
N TRP A 333 10.10 5.99 15.78
CA TRP A 333 9.11 5.17 15.08
C TRP A 333 8.42 4.21 16.05
N ASN A 334 7.09 4.13 15.99
CA ASN A 334 6.28 3.29 16.88
C ASN A 334 5.20 2.49 16.12
N GLY A 335 5.38 2.31 14.80
CA GLY A 335 4.41 1.68 13.89
C GLY A 335 3.10 2.46 13.66
N ARG A 336 2.73 3.43 14.52
CA ARG A 336 1.42 4.11 14.55
C ARG A 336 1.43 5.50 13.88
N GLN A 337 2.40 5.80 13.01
CA GLN A 337 2.48 7.12 12.37
C GLN A 337 1.37 7.35 11.33
N VAL A 338 0.76 8.54 11.37
CA VAL A 338 -0.30 8.98 10.45
C VAL A 338 0.21 10.13 9.58
N ARG A 339 -0.25 10.22 8.32
CA ARG A 339 0.01 11.39 7.47
C ARG A 339 -0.99 12.49 7.78
N ASN A 340 -0.49 13.62 8.24
CA ASN A 340 -1.27 14.83 8.47
C ASN A 340 -1.49 15.57 7.15
N MET A 341 -2.66 16.17 6.97
CA MET A 341 -2.89 17.11 5.87
C MET A 341 -1.91 18.28 5.97
N VAL A 342 -1.45 18.77 4.82
CA VAL A 342 -0.55 19.92 4.72
C VAL A 342 -1.36 21.20 4.62
N ASP A 343 -1.11 22.16 5.52
CA ASP A 343 -1.76 23.49 5.45
C ASP A 343 -1.05 24.41 4.45
N ASP A 344 0.28 24.29 4.31
CA ASP A 344 1.08 25.09 3.37
C ASP A 344 2.34 24.36 2.87
N MET A 345 2.81 24.68 1.66
CA MET A 345 3.94 23.98 1.03
C MET A 345 5.30 24.19 1.73
N ASN A 346 5.45 25.17 2.63
CA ASN A 346 6.65 25.25 3.47
C ASN A 346 6.68 24.12 4.51
N GLN A 347 5.53 23.61 4.96
CA GLN A 347 5.49 22.42 5.83
C GLN A 347 6.14 21.22 5.14
N VAL A 348 5.82 21.00 3.86
CA VAL A 348 6.44 19.96 3.00
C VAL A 348 7.95 20.16 2.94
N GLY A 349 8.40 21.35 2.56
CA GLY A 349 9.82 21.68 2.46
C GLY A 349 10.57 21.63 3.79
N ASN A 350 9.91 21.88 4.92
CA ASN A 350 10.50 21.77 6.26
C ASN A 350 10.60 20.31 6.72
N ALA A 351 9.56 19.50 6.51
CA ALA A 351 9.59 18.07 6.82
C ALA A 351 10.64 17.33 5.96
N ALA A 352 10.68 17.63 4.67
CA ALA A 352 11.61 17.03 3.71
C ALA A 352 13.10 17.26 4.03
N ARG A 353 13.45 18.37 4.68
CA ARG A 353 14.81 18.65 5.17
C ARG A 353 15.28 17.69 6.25
N LEU A 354 14.37 16.98 6.90
CA LEU A 354 14.67 16.01 7.96
C LEU A 354 15.68 16.60 8.95
N SER A 355 15.34 17.76 9.54
CA SER A 355 16.27 18.50 10.41
C SER A 355 16.40 17.79 11.76
N LEU A 356 17.63 17.70 12.29
CA LEU A 356 17.88 17.11 13.61
C LEU A 356 17.05 17.78 14.70
N SER A 357 16.47 16.98 15.57
CA SER A 357 15.83 17.41 16.81
C SER A 357 16.88 17.89 17.81
N THR A 358 17.30 19.16 17.71
CA THR A 358 18.12 19.82 18.73
C THR A 358 17.31 20.01 20.01
N ASN A 359 17.91 20.21 21.19
CA ASN A 359 17.15 20.55 22.40
C ASN A 359 16.36 21.87 22.30
N GLU A 360 16.60 22.70 21.29
CA GLU A 360 15.73 23.83 20.92
C GLU A 360 14.63 23.40 19.92
N ASN A 361 14.90 22.46 19.01
CA ASN A 361 13.93 21.59 18.34
C ASN A 361 12.92 20.99 19.33
N THR A 362 13.42 20.29 20.35
CA THR A 362 12.65 19.72 21.43
C THR A 362 11.98 20.83 22.23
N ARG A 363 12.65 21.92 22.62
CA ARG A 363 11.92 23.02 23.29
C ARG A 363 10.91 23.74 22.41
N ILE A 364 11.00 23.75 21.08
CA ILE A 364 10.00 24.39 20.20
C ILE A 364 8.89 23.41 19.82
N ASN A 365 9.14 22.10 19.79
CA ASN A 365 8.10 21.08 19.59
C ASN A 365 7.42 20.71 20.92
N THR A 366 8.19 20.56 21.99
CA THR A 366 7.75 20.30 23.35
C THR A 366 7.30 21.57 24.08
N SER A 367 7.66 22.79 23.64
CA SER A 367 6.92 24.02 24.02
C SER A 367 5.93 24.50 22.95
N ARG A 368 5.85 23.89 21.76
CA ARG A 368 4.53 23.86 21.09
C ARG A 368 3.58 22.98 21.88
N GLU A 369 3.98 21.77 22.29
CA GLU A 369 3.15 20.92 23.16
C GLU A 369 2.92 21.46 24.59
N LEU A 370 3.78 22.34 25.12
CA LEU A 370 3.67 22.92 26.48
C LEU A 370 3.41 24.44 26.59
N ASP A 371 3.55 25.23 25.51
CA ASP A 371 3.08 26.63 25.42
C ASP A 371 1.85 26.81 24.52
N ASP A 372 1.47 25.87 23.62
CA ASP A 372 0.11 25.89 23.03
C ASP A 372 -0.98 25.68 24.10
N THR A 373 -0.60 25.25 25.31
CA THR A 373 -1.47 25.27 26.49
C THR A 373 -1.66 26.66 27.11
N LYS A 374 -0.96 27.72 26.68
CA LYS A 374 -1.13 29.10 27.19
C LYS A 374 -1.11 30.20 26.12
N ALA A 375 -2.23 30.25 25.41
CA ALA A 375 -2.89 31.46 24.89
C ALA A 375 -2.32 32.16 23.64
N LYS A 376 -2.85 31.76 22.48
CA LYS A 376 -3.71 32.67 21.70
C LYS A 376 -4.82 31.97 20.91
N THR A 377 -6.00 32.03 21.51
CA THR A 377 -7.31 31.56 21.08
C THR A 377 -7.64 31.75 19.59
N VAL A 378 -7.48 30.68 18.81
CA VAL A 378 -8.50 30.20 17.86
C VAL A 378 -8.84 28.78 18.31
N GLN A 379 -10.12 28.44 18.45
CA GLN A 379 -10.56 27.27 19.22
C GLN A 379 -10.34 25.95 18.47
N ARG A 380 -9.18 25.31 18.64
CA ARG A 380 -9.07 23.84 18.46
C ARG A 380 -9.54 23.14 19.74
N ASN A 381 -10.74 22.58 19.72
CA ASN A 381 -11.28 21.82 20.84
C ASN A 381 -10.44 20.55 21.09
N LYS A 382 -9.72 20.52 22.23
CA LYS A 382 -9.03 19.30 22.72
C LYS A 382 -10.04 18.18 22.92
N GLY A 383 -9.94 17.15 22.11
CA GLY A 383 -10.74 15.93 22.24
C GLY A 383 -10.14 14.91 23.19
N VAL A 384 -11.00 13.98 23.62
CA VAL A 384 -10.62 12.75 24.35
C VAL A 384 -10.32 11.60 23.36
N PHE A 385 -10.80 11.70 22.12
CA PHE A 385 -10.67 10.71 21.04
C PHE A 385 -10.71 11.40 19.67
N GLN A 386 -10.69 10.63 18.59
CA GLN A 386 -11.04 11.09 17.24
C GLN A 386 -11.99 10.08 16.59
N PHE A 387 -13.19 10.52 16.20
CA PHE A 387 -14.25 9.68 15.64
C PHE A 387 -14.88 10.33 14.42
N GLU A 388 -14.55 9.80 13.25
CA GLU A 388 -15.00 10.32 11.96
C GLU A 388 -16.48 9.94 11.72
N ILE A 389 -17.38 10.93 11.71
CA ILE A 389 -18.81 10.74 11.41
C ILE A 389 -19.04 10.69 9.89
N ASN A 390 -18.32 11.53 9.15
CA ASN A 390 -18.22 11.51 7.68
C ASN A 390 -16.97 12.29 7.21
N ASP A 391 -16.73 12.32 5.90
CA ASP A 391 -15.61 13.00 5.21
C ASP A 391 -15.37 14.48 5.60
N THR A 392 -16.34 15.13 6.25
CA THR A 392 -16.30 16.55 6.65
C THR A 392 -16.54 16.79 8.14
N LEU A 393 -16.89 15.75 8.92
CA LEU A 393 -17.31 15.88 10.31
C LEU A 393 -16.60 14.85 11.18
N VAL A 394 -15.72 15.34 12.06
CA VAL A 394 -14.92 14.53 12.97
C VAL A 394 -15.20 14.95 14.40
N TYR A 395 -15.65 14.02 15.23
CA TYR A 395 -15.91 14.24 16.63
C TYR A 395 -14.67 13.95 17.45
N THR A 396 -14.42 14.82 18.42
CA THR A 396 -13.23 14.71 19.28
C THR A 396 -13.62 14.72 20.77
N GLN A 397 -14.76 15.32 21.12
CA GLN A 397 -15.35 15.30 22.45
C GLN A 397 -16.68 14.54 22.45
N TYR A 398 -17.04 13.93 23.58
CA TYR A 398 -18.31 13.22 23.71
C TYR A 398 -19.53 14.15 23.59
N GLU A 399 -19.29 15.45 23.75
CA GLU A 399 -20.28 16.54 23.72
C GLU A 399 -20.60 16.98 22.29
N HIS A 400 -19.83 16.53 21.30
CA HIS A 400 -20.14 16.72 19.89
C HIS A 400 -21.29 15.81 19.44
N PHE A 401 -21.54 14.69 20.13
CA PHE A 401 -22.65 13.80 19.83
C PHE A 401 -24.00 14.46 20.14
N VAL A 402 -24.80 14.61 19.09
CA VAL A 402 -26.17 15.09 19.12
C VAL A 402 -27.11 13.97 19.59
N SER A 403 -26.81 12.71 19.25
CA SER A 403 -27.57 11.54 19.70
C SER A 403 -26.95 10.91 20.95
N THR A 404 -27.71 10.87 22.05
CA THR A 404 -27.31 10.14 23.27
C THR A 404 -27.08 8.65 23.01
N GLU A 405 -27.90 8.02 22.15
CA GLU A 405 -27.76 6.61 21.79
C GLU A 405 -26.46 6.37 20.99
N ALA A 406 -26.11 7.28 20.06
CA ALA A 406 -24.84 7.21 19.34
C ALA A 406 -23.63 7.38 20.27
N LYS A 407 -23.71 8.33 21.21
CA LYS A 407 -22.69 8.58 22.24
C LYS A 407 -22.45 7.33 23.08
N GLU A 408 -23.51 6.66 23.54
CA GLU A 408 -23.43 5.42 24.32
C GLU A 408 -22.81 4.27 23.52
N MET A 409 -23.21 4.09 22.26
CA MET A 409 -22.63 3.07 21.37
C MET A 409 -21.14 3.33 21.11
N PHE A 410 -20.76 4.60 20.86
CA PHE A 410 -19.37 4.98 20.70
C PHE A 410 -18.55 4.73 21.98
N MET A 411 -19.07 5.10 23.16
CA MET A 411 -18.43 4.84 24.44
C MET A 411 -18.22 3.34 24.71
N GLN A 412 -19.16 2.48 24.31
CA GLN A 412 -19.01 1.02 24.40
C GLN A 412 -17.88 0.51 23.48
N GLY A 413 -17.84 0.96 22.22
CA GLY A 413 -16.76 0.61 21.29
C GLY A 413 -15.40 1.08 21.80
N TYR A 414 -15.32 2.32 22.29
CA TYR A 414 -14.10 2.91 22.85
C TYR A 414 -13.61 2.20 24.13
N ALA A 415 -14.52 1.71 24.98
CA ALA A 415 -14.16 0.88 26.13
C ALA A 415 -13.55 -0.48 25.71
N PHE A 416 -14.08 -1.11 24.67
CA PHE A 416 -13.49 -2.33 24.11
C PHE A 416 -12.11 -2.07 23.49
N ASP A 417 -11.89 -0.91 22.87
CA ASP A 417 -10.60 -0.50 22.31
C ASP A 417 -9.55 -0.29 23.42
N GLN A 418 -9.93 0.31 24.56
CA GLN A 418 -9.07 0.41 25.75
C GLN A 418 -8.77 -0.96 26.40
N GLU A 419 -9.74 -1.88 26.43
CA GLU A 419 -9.52 -3.26 26.87
C GLU A 419 -8.51 -3.97 25.94
N LYS A 420 -8.62 -3.73 24.62
CA LYS A 420 -7.72 -4.28 23.60
C LYS A 420 -6.29 -3.75 23.74
N ASP A 421 -6.10 -2.44 23.88
CA ASP A 421 -4.77 -1.83 24.09
C ASP A 421 -4.12 -2.33 25.40
N SER A 422 -4.91 -2.55 26.45
CA SER A 422 -4.44 -3.11 27.73
C SER A 422 -3.99 -4.57 27.59
N LEU A 423 -4.78 -5.41 26.90
CA LEU A 423 -4.42 -6.80 26.60
C LEU A 423 -3.22 -6.91 25.65
N SER A 424 -3.11 -6.02 24.67
CA SER A 424 -1.95 -5.93 23.76
C SER A 424 -0.67 -5.58 24.52
N SER A 425 -0.76 -4.70 25.52
CA SER A 425 0.35 -4.37 26.42
C SER A 425 0.75 -5.56 27.30
N LEU A 426 -0.22 -6.33 27.80
CA LEU A 426 0.04 -7.55 28.59
C LEU A 426 0.63 -8.67 27.74
N LEU A 427 0.19 -8.81 26.48
CA LEU A 427 0.79 -9.70 25.48
C LEU A 427 2.27 -9.37 25.23
N LYS A 428 2.62 -8.09 25.07
CA LYS A 428 4.02 -7.64 24.96
C LYS A 428 4.85 -8.05 26.18
N GLN A 429 4.31 -7.91 27.40
CA GLN A 429 4.99 -8.34 28.63
C GLN A 429 5.14 -9.86 28.74
N ASN A 430 4.12 -10.63 28.41
CA ASN A 430 4.16 -12.09 28.52
C ASN A 430 5.09 -12.71 27.46
N ARG A 431 5.10 -12.18 26.22
CA ARG A 431 6.10 -12.55 25.20
C ARG A 431 7.53 -12.21 25.65
N ALA A 432 7.75 -11.08 26.33
CA ALA A 432 9.05 -10.74 26.92
C ALA A 432 9.47 -11.63 28.11
N LYS A 433 8.51 -12.18 28.90
CA LYS A 433 8.82 -13.18 29.92
C LYS A 433 9.16 -14.54 29.30
N TYR A 434 8.43 -14.94 28.25
CA TYR A 434 8.64 -16.20 27.54
C TYR A 434 10.09 -16.37 27.05
N SER A 435 10.70 -15.31 26.52
CA SER A 435 12.10 -15.34 26.01
C SER A 435 13.16 -15.48 27.11
N ILE A 436 12.83 -15.19 28.37
CA ILE A 436 13.77 -15.20 29.51
C ILE A 436 13.63 -16.50 30.34
N VAL A 437 12.44 -17.09 30.38
CA VAL A 437 12.11 -18.25 31.22
C VAL A 437 12.77 -19.55 30.72
N ARG A 438 13.50 -20.20 31.64
CA ARG A 438 14.24 -21.46 31.40
C ARG A 438 13.48 -22.71 31.86
N SER A 439 12.46 -22.56 32.70
CA SER A 439 11.58 -23.66 33.13
C SER A 439 10.58 -23.98 32.04
N GLU A 440 10.48 -25.25 31.65
CA GLU A 440 9.55 -25.70 30.61
C GLU A 440 8.08 -25.61 31.07
N VAL A 441 7.82 -25.75 32.37
CA VAL A 441 6.47 -25.62 32.97
C VAL A 441 6.00 -24.17 32.90
N GLU A 442 6.79 -23.23 33.44
CA GLU A 442 6.48 -21.80 33.42
C GLU A 442 6.37 -21.26 31.97
N ARG A 443 7.19 -21.80 31.05
CA ARG A 443 7.13 -21.46 29.63
C ARG A 443 5.78 -21.85 29.01
N ASN A 444 5.28 -23.04 29.31
CA ASN A 444 3.98 -23.51 28.81
C ASN A 444 2.81 -22.74 29.44
N GLU A 445 2.92 -22.34 30.71
CA GLU A 445 1.94 -21.45 31.35
C GLU A 445 1.87 -20.08 30.63
N ILE A 446 3.01 -19.47 30.32
CA ILE A 446 3.08 -18.20 29.59
C ILE A 446 2.49 -18.32 28.17
N VAL A 447 2.75 -19.41 27.44
CA VAL A 447 2.15 -19.65 26.11
C VAL A 447 0.63 -19.73 26.20
N ASN A 448 0.08 -20.43 27.20
CA ASN A 448 -1.36 -20.53 27.40
C ASN A 448 -2.00 -19.17 27.74
N GLU A 449 -1.31 -18.30 28.49
CA GLU A 449 -1.77 -16.91 28.67
C GLU A 449 -1.72 -16.09 27.38
N ILE A 450 -0.67 -16.24 26.56
CA ILE A 450 -0.54 -15.54 25.27
C ILE A 450 -1.70 -15.91 24.33
N LEU A 451 -1.92 -17.19 24.07
CA LEU A 451 -3.00 -17.67 23.18
C LEU A 451 -4.39 -17.22 23.66
N LYS A 452 -4.61 -17.22 24.98
CA LYS A 452 -5.85 -16.75 25.61
C LYS A 452 -6.08 -15.25 25.42
N HIS A 453 -5.03 -14.43 25.55
CA HIS A 453 -5.14 -12.99 25.33
C HIS A 453 -5.27 -12.64 23.84
N GLU A 454 -4.61 -13.37 22.93
CA GLU A 454 -4.75 -13.21 21.47
C GLU A 454 -6.19 -13.46 21.00
N SER A 455 -6.77 -14.60 21.37
CA SER A 455 -8.18 -14.92 21.05
C SER A 455 -9.16 -13.85 21.56
N LYS A 456 -8.88 -13.28 22.73
CA LYS A 456 -9.68 -12.20 23.33
C LYS A 456 -9.50 -10.86 22.61
N VAL A 457 -8.29 -10.55 22.10
CA VAL A 457 -8.03 -9.34 21.27
C VAL A 457 -8.86 -9.39 19.99
N TYR A 458 -8.83 -10.48 19.22
CA TYR A 458 -9.64 -10.59 18.00
C TYR A 458 -11.13 -10.42 18.27
N SER A 459 -11.66 -11.03 19.33
CA SER A 459 -13.07 -10.88 19.73
C SER A 459 -13.46 -9.47 20.21
N LEU A 460 -12.50 -8.59 20.51
CA LEU A 460 -12.75 -7.18 20.79
C LEU A 460 -12.79 -6.36 19.50
N GLU A 461 -12.00 -6.68 18.48
CA GLU A 461 -11.94 -5.94 17.21
C GLU A 461 -13.28 -5.96 16.45
N ASP A 462 -13.89 -7.13 16.30
CA ASP A 462 -15.25 -7.27 15.73
C ASP A 462 -16.28 -6.37 16.44
N LYS A 463 -16.19 -6.30 17.77
CA LYS A 463 -17.12 -5.53 18.61
C LYS A 463 -16.86 -4.03 18.53
N ILE A 464 -15.61 -3.61 18.35
CA ILE A 464 -15.26 -2.21 18.14
C ILE A 464 -15.85 -1.73 16.81
N GLU A 465 -15.65 -2.48 15.72
CA GLU A 465 -16.17 -2.12 14.40
C GLU A 465 -17.71 -2.04 14.39
N GLU A 466 -18.38 -3.05 14.96
CA GLU A 466 -19.85 -3.05 15.09
C GLU A 466 -20.36 -1.80 15.82
N LYS A 467 -19.80 -1.49 16.99
CA LYS A 467 -20.23 -0.36 17.83
C LYS A 467 -19.98 0.99 17.16
N TYR A 468 -18.84 1.14 16.51
CA TYR A 468 -18.48 2.35 15.77
C TYR A 468 -19.34 2.55 14.51
N LEU A 469 -19.80 1.47 13.85
CA LEU A 469 -20.72 1.59 12.72
C LEU A 469 -22.10 2.08 13.18
N TYR A 470 -22.70 1.46 14.20
CA TYR A 470 -24.02 1.85 14.70
C TYR A 470 -24.02 3.26 15.30
N ALA A 471 -22.96 3.66 16.01
CA ALA A 471 -22.82 5.02 16.52
C ALA A 471 -22.87 6.08 15.40
N ARG A 472 -22.13 5.89 14.28
CA ARG A 472 -22.20 6.79 13.12
C ARG A 472 -23.61 6.87 12.52
N GLN A 473 -24.28 5.73 12.38
CA GLN A 473 -25.62 5.66 11.78
C GLN A 473 -26.65 6.40 12.64
N LYS A 474 -26.64 6.20 13.96
CA LYS A 474 -27.54 6.87 14.90
C LYS A 474 -27.30 8.38 14.94
N GLU A 475 -26.03 8.80 14.94
CA GLU A 475 -25.66 10.20 14.96
C GLU A 475 -26.10 10.94 13.68
N LEU A 476 -25.83 10.37 12.50
CA LEU A 476 -26.25 10.95 11.22
C LEU A 476 -27.78 11.06 11.10
N ASN A 477 -28.52 10.07 11.60
CA ASN A 477 -29.99 10.12 11.60
C ASN A 477 -30.54 11.24 12.49
N GLU A 478 -29.95 11.46 13.67
CA GLU A 478 -30.35 12.53 14.59
C GLU A 478 -30.02 13.92 13.99
N ILE A 479 -28.83 14.09 13.41
CA ILE A 479 -28.46 15.31 12.68
C ILE A 479 -29.49 15.62 11.57
N ILE A 480 -29.85 14.62 10.77
CA ILE A 480 -30.84 14.78 9.69
C ILE A 480 -32.22 15.15 10.24
N SER A 481 -32.65 14.54 11.35
CA SER A 481 -33.88 14.88 12.06
C SER A 481 -33.89 16.34 12.50
N GLN A 482 -32.81 16.80 13.14
CA GLN A 482 -32.70 18.17 13.64
C GLN A 482 -32.57 19.21 12.52
N ILE A 483 -31.98 18.86 11.37
CA ILE A 483 -32.00 19.70 10.17
C ILE A 483 -33.43 19.84 9.65
N GLN A 484 -34.19 18.74 9.59
CA GLN A 484 -35.59 18.74 9.14
C GLN A 484 -36.53 19.53 10.06
N SER A 485 -36.29 19.55 11.37
CA SER A 485 -37.03 20.38 12.34
C SER A 485 -36.51 21.81 12.50
N GLY A 486 -35.43 22.20 11.80
CA GLY A 486 -34.81 23.52 11.93
C GLY A 486 -34.14 23.79 13.28
N THR A 487 -33.86 22.74 14.06
CA THR A 487 -33.23 22.82 15.40
C THR A 487 -31.72 22.60 15.35
N TYR A 488 -31.19 21.99 14.29
CA TYR A 488 -29.76 21.76 14.11
C TYR A 488 -28.99 23.08 13.99
N LYS A 489 -27.88 23.18 14.74
CA LYS A 489 -26.97 24.32 14.72
C LYS A 489 -25.57 23.84 14.35
N PRO A 490 -25.12 24.03 13.09
CA PRO A 490 -23.76 23.72 12.70
C PRO A 490 -22.76 24.66 13.39
N ASP A 491 -21.52 24.21 13.52
CA ASP A 491 -20.44 25.03 14.06
C ASP A 491 -20.02 26.14 13.06
N LYS A 492 -19.54 27.27 13.59
CA LYS A 492 -19.66 28.57 12.90
C LYS A 492 -18.73 28.85 11.70
N GLU A 493 -17.76 27.99 11.38
CA GLU A 493 -16.70 28.33 10.40
C GLU A 493 -17.03 28.05 8.92
N VAL A 494 -18.18 27.46 8.59
CA VAL A 494 -18.43 26.86 7.24
C VAL A 494 -19.19 27.78 6.25
N GLU A 495 -19.53 29.01 6.61
CA GLU A 495 -20.53 29.80 5.84
C GLU A 495 -20.05 30.49 4.55
N GLU A 496 -18.75 30.77 4.37
CA GLU A 496 -18.29 31.72 3.31
C GLU A 496 -18.11 31.18 1.88
N LEU A 497 -18.28 29.86 1.62
CA LEU A 497 -17.97 29.26 0.31
C LEU A 497 -19.17 29.11 -0.67
N LYS A 498 -20.33 29.73 -0.39
CA LYS A 498 -21.57 29.52 -1.19
C LYS A 498 -22.00 30.72 -2.04
N SER A 499 -21.54 30.79 -3.29
CA SER A 499 -22.38 31.32 -4.37
C SER A 499 -22.07 30.72 -5.74
N LYS A 500 -23.13 30.48 -6.55
CA LYS A 500 -23.12 30.03 -7.96
C LYS A 500 -22.87 28.54 -8.29
N ALA A 501 -23.49 27.63 -7.55
CA ALA A 501 -24.12 26.45 -8.16
C ALA A 501 -25.28 25.95 -7.29
N LYS A 502 -26.19 25.15 -7.87
CA LYS A 502 -27.36 24.64 -7.14
C LYS A 502 -26.92 23.45 -6.29
N SER A 503 -26.81 23.67 -4.98
CA SER A 503 -26.40 22.63 -4.02
C SER A 503 -27.54 21.66 -3.76
N ILE A 504 -27.43 20.43 -4.26
CA ILE A 504 -28.20 19.29 -3.77
C ILE A 504 -27.32 18.58 -2.72
N GLU A 505 -27.54 18.90 -1.43
CA GLU A 505 -26.83 18.33 -0.28
C GLU A 505 -25.31 18.19 -0.49
N GLY A 506 -24.66 19.32 -0.78
CA GLY A 506 -23.21 19.42 -0.98
C GLY A 506 -22.71 19.08 -2.39
N ILE A 507 -23.58 18.64 -3.32
CA ILE A 507 -23.23 18.49 -4.74
C ILE A 507 -23.66 19.75 -5.50
N LEU A 508 -22.68 20.43 -6.10
CA LEU A 508 -22.88 21.63 -6.89
C LEU A 508 -23.24 21.26 -8.34
N ILE A 509 -24.53 21.35 -8.70
CA ILE A 509 -24.98 21.12 -10.08
C ILE A 509 -25.06 22.47 -10.84
N PRO A 510 -24.46 22.59 -12.04
CA PRO A 510 -24.60 23.79 -12.87
C PRO A 510 -26.05 24.01 -13.32
N GLU A 511 -26.50 25.27 -13.21
CA GLU A 511 -27.91 25.65 -13.41
C GLU A 511 -28.46 25.30 -14.80
N LYS A 512 -27.62 25.34 -15.84
CA LYS A 512 -27.99 24.95 -17.22
C LYS A 512 -28.50 23.50 -17.38
N TYR A 513 -28.24 22.61 -16.42
CA TYR A 513 -28.71 21.22 -16.46
C TYR A 513 -29.92 20.95 -15.54
N SER A 514 -30.48 21.96 -14.87
CA SER A 514 -31.48 21.77 -13.81
C SER A 514 -32.90 21.36 -14.28
N MET A 515 -33.06 20.87 -15.52
CA MET A 515 -34.36 20.76 -16.21
C MET A 515 -34.89 19.33 -16.37
N PHE A 516 -34.13 18.30 -15.99
CA PHE A 516 -34.35 16.93 -16.49
C PHE A 516 -35.02 15.90 -15.53
N THR A 517 -35.44 16.29 -14.31
CA THR A 517 -35.34 15.33 -13.17
C THR A 517 -36.55 15.12 -12.26
N SER A 518 -37.79 15.25 -12.73
CA SER A 518 -38.96 14.69 -12.04
C SER A 518 -39.37 13.33 -12.60
N GLU A 519 -39.73 13.29 -13.88
CA GLU A 519 -40.38 12.12 -14.52
C GLU A 519 -39.49 10.87 -14.57
N GLU A 520 -38.23 11.00 -14.98
CA GLU A 520 -37.31 9.85 -15.04
C GLU A 520 -36.91 9.35 -13.64
N PHE A 521 -36.96 10.23 -12.62
CA PHE A 521 -36.78 9.83 -11.23
C PHE A 521 -37.98 9.03 -10.71
N ASP A 522 -39.21 9.54 -10.90
CA ASP A 522 -40.41 8.84 -10.46
C ASP A 522 -40.55 7.47 -11.14
N LYS A 523 -40.19 7.38 -12.43
CA LYS A 523 -40.10 6.14 -13.20
C LYS A 523 -39.04 5.18 -12.65
N HIS A 524 -37.83 5.65 -12.33
CA HIS A 524 -36.79 4.80 -11.72
C HIS A 524 -37.22 4.29 -10.34
N TYR A 525 -37.65 5.19 -9.47
CA TYR A 525 -38.14 4.88 -8.12
C TYR A 525 -39.32 3.90 -8.12
N SER A 526 -40.24 4.02 -9.10
CA SER A 526 -41.44 3.17 -9.18
C SER A 526 -41.13 1.68 -9.26
N LYS A 527 -39.96 1.28 -9.77
CA LYS A 527 -39.53 -0.13 -9.88
C LYS A 527 -39.35 -0.77 -8.50
N ASN A 528 -38.71 -0.05 -7.58
CA ASN A 528 -38.30 -0.60 -6.27
C ASN A 528 -39.23 -0.16 -5.13
N LYS A 529 -40.12 0.80 -5.40
CA LYS A 529 -41.11 1.37 -4.47
C LYS A 529 -41.85 0.35 -3.62
N GLU A 530 -42.19 -0.81 -4.18
CA GLU A 530 -42.94 -1.84 -3.45
C GLU A 530 -42.04 -2.65 -2.50
N MET A 531 -40.87 -3.09 -2.96
CA MET A 531 -39.85 -3.72 -2.11
C MET A 531 -39.44 -2.78 -0.95
N TYR A 532 -39.22 -1.50 -1.26
CA TYR A 532 -38.88 -0.47 -0.29
C TYR A 532 -39.93 -0.35 0.81
N LYS A 533 -41.21 -0.19 0.44
CA LYS A 533 -42.33 -0.14 1.39
C LYS A 533 -42.48 -1.41 2.25
N GLN A 534 -42.16 -2.57 1.69
CA GLN A 534 -42.37 -3.86 2.35
C GLN A 534 -41.24 -4.21 3.34
N LEU A 535 -39.99 -3.78 3.08
CA LEU A 535 -38.82 -4.21 3.84
C LEU A 535 -38.17 -3.13 4.71
N PHE A 536 -38.33 -1.84 4.38
CA PHE A 536 -37.51 -0.74 4.92
C PHE A 536 -38.36 0.29 5.69
N SER A 537 -37.75 0.98 6.66
CA SER A 537 -38.43 2.04 7.41
C SER A 537 -38.62 3.31 6.57
N ASP A 538 -39.53 4.20 6.94
CA ASP A 538 -39.70 5.49 6.25
C ASP A 538 -38.40 6.31 6.14
N ASN A 539 -37.48 6.16 7.09
CA ASN A 539 -36.18 6.84 7.07
C ASN A 539 -35.18 6.19 6.09
N ASP A 540 -35.17 4.85 6.03
CA ASP A 540 -34.41 4.11 5.03
C ASP A 540 -34.95 4.40 3.63
N ILE A 541 -36.27 4.45 3.45
CA ILE A 541 -36.94 4.81 2.18
C ILE A 541 -36.56 6.23 1.75
N LYS A 542 -36.49 7.23 2.65
CA LYS A 542 -35.95 8.56 2.33
C LYS A 542 -34.52 8.48 1.78
N THR A 543 -33.66 7.68 2.42
CA THR A 543 -32.25 7.49 2.03
C THR A 543 -32.12 6.80 0.67
N LEU A 544 -32.91 5.75 0.43
CA LEU A 544 -32.93 5.01 -0.84
C LEU A 544 -33.49 5.86 -1.99
N ARG A 545 -34.54 6.66 -1.74
CA ARG A 545 -35.05 7.66 -2.72
C ARG A 545 -34.01 8.71 -3.08
N TYR A 546 -33.24 9.19 -2.11
CA TYR A 546 -32.16 10.12 -2.37
C TYR A 546 -31.08 9.46 -3.26
N ALA A 547 -30.66 8.25 -2.93
CA ALA A 547 -29.71 7.49 -3.75
C ALA A 547 -30.20 7.24 -5.18
N ASP A 548 -31.47 6.87 -5.37
CA ASP A 548 -32.11 6.72 -6.68
C ASP A 548 -32.11 8.03 -7.49
N SER A 549 -32.31 9.18 -6.83
CA SER A 549 -32.26 10.49 -7.49
C SER A 549 -30.86 10.84 -8.00
N LEU A 550 -29.82 10.53 -7.21
CA LEU A 550 -28.42 10.70 -7.63
C LEU A 550 -28.08 9.78 -8.81
N TYR A 551 -28.56 8.53 -8.77
CA TYR A 551 -28.36 7.55 -9.84
C TYR A 551 -28.95 8.05 -11.17
N VAL A 552 -30.16 8.61 -11.15
CA VAL A 552 -30.81 9.20 -12.33
C VAL A 552 -30.05 10.43 -12.85
N TRP A 553 -29.63 11.33 -11.96
CA TRP A 553 -28.78 12.49 -12.31
C TRP A 553 -27.48 12.09 -13.01
N ALA A 554 -26.77 11.10 -12.49
CA ALA A 554 -25.54 10.61 -13.11
C ALA A 554 -25.75 10.14 -14.55
N ASN A 555 -26.82 9.36 -14.81
CA ASN A 555 -27.14 8.87 -16.15
C ASN A 555 -27.44 10.00 -17.14
N ILE A 556 -28.18 11.04 -16.72
CA ILE A 556 -28.51 12.20 -17.55
C ILE A 556 -27.25 12.97 -17.95
N LEU A 557 -26.34 13.22 -17.01
CA LEU A 557 -25.09 13.94 -17.28
C LEU A 557 -24.15 13.15 -18.21
N ASN A 558 -24.14 11.81 -18.13
CA ASN A 558 -23.42 10.93 -19.06
C ASN A 558 -24.01 10.98 -20.48
N LEU A 559 -25.34 11.09 -20.59
CA LEU A 559 -26.02 11.21 -21.88
C LEU A 559 -25.72 12.56 -22.55
N GLU A 560 -25.82 13.69 -21.83
CA GLU A 560 -25.51 15.00 -22.41
C GLU A 560 -24.02 15.13 -22.78
N SER A 561 -23.11 14.58 -21.95
CA SER A 561 -21.69 14.45 -22.30
C SER A 561 -21.48 13.77 -23.67
N SER A 562 -22.22 12.68 -23.91
CA SER A 562 -22.16 11.93 -25.18
C SER A 562 -22.75 12.73 -26.35
N GLN A 563 -23.82 13.49 -26.14
CA GLN A 563 -24.40 14.37 -27.16
C GLN A 563 -23.47 15.52 -27.55
N LEU A 564 -22.80 16.17 -26.59
CA LEU A 564 -21.84 17.24 -26.87
C LEU A 564 -20.65 16.73 -27.68
N LEU A 565 -20.17 15.52 -27.40
CA LEU A 565 -19.12 14.87 -28.18
C LEU A 565 -19.57 14.63 -29.63
N ALA A 566 -20.78 14.09 -29.84
CA ALA A 566 -21.35 13.88 -31.17
C ALA A 566 -21.61 15.19 -31.95
N ARG A 567 -21.98 16.27 -31.26
CA ARG A 567 -22.09 17.61 -31.89
C ARG A 567 -20.71 18.15 -32.30
N SER A 568 -19.66 17.87 -31.54
CA SER A 568 -18.30 18.36 -31.85
C SER A 568 -17.75 17.80 -33.17
N THR A 569 -18.10 16.56 -33.54
CA THR A 569 -17.67 15.91 -34.79
C THR A 569 -18.40 16.42 -36.04
N GLN A 570 -19.47 17.22 -35.87
CA GLN A 570 -20.27 17.79 -36.97
C GLN A 570 -19.91 19.25 -37.27
N VAL A 571 -18.89 19.81 -36.61
CA VAL A 571 -18.40 21.16 -36.86
C VAL A 571 -17.33 21.11 -37.95
N GLU A 572 -17.64 21.59 -39.15
CA GLU A 572 -16.63 21.74 -40.21
C GLU A 572 -15.56 22.78 -39.80
N GLU A 573 -14.28 22.43 -39.91
CA GLU A 573 -13.20 23.41 -39.69
C GLU A 573 -13.09 24.36 -40.89
N ASP A 574 -13.44 25.64 -40.67
CA ASP A 574 -13.23 26.69 -41.67
C ASP A 574 -11.73 27.01 -41.84
N ASN A 575 -11.10 26.28 -42.76
CA ASN A 575 -9.69 26.43 -43.12
C ASN A 575 -9.34 27.81 -43.72
N SER A 576 -10.32 28.63 -44.10
CA SER A 576 -10.07 29.97 -44.68
C SER A 576 -9.37 30.92 -43.68
N ILE A 577 -9.64 30.77 -42.38
CA ILE A 577 -9.10 31.62 -41.32
C ILE A 577 -7.60 31.37 -41.11
N LYS A 578 -7.13 30.12 -41.25
CA LYS A 578 -5.71 29.75 -41.13
C LYS A 578 -4.88 30.30 -42.30
N LEU A 579 -5.41 30.25 -43.54
CA LEU A 579 -4.66 30.67 -44.73
C LEU A 579 -4.51 32.21 -44.83
N ASN A 580 -5.57 32.97 -44.57
CA ASN A 580 -5.50 34.44 -44.61
C ASN A 580 -4.57 35.04 -43.53
N ARG A 581 -4.48 34.42 -42.35
CA ARG A 581 -3.55 34.83 -41.28
C ARG A 581 -2.08 34.55 -41.60
N LEU A 582 -1.77 33.56 -42.45
CA LEU A 582 -0.40 33.29 -42.89
C LEU A 582 0.10 34.27 -43.96
N ILE A 583 -0.80 34.90 -44.72
CA ILE A 583 -0.46 35.79 -45.83
C ILE A 583 -0.21 37.24 -45.36
N LYS A 584 -0.92 37.71 -44.32
CA LYS A 584 -0.73 39.05 -43.76
C LYS A 584 0.26 39.07 -42.59
N LYS A 585 1.53 39.36 -42.88
CA LYS A 585 2.51 39.78 -41.87
C LYS A 585 2.23 41.21 -41.40
N GLU A 586 1.43 41.38 -40.35
CA GLU A 586 1.35 42.64 -39.60
C GLU A 586 1.57 42.39 -38.10
N ASN A 587 2.27 43.30 -37.45
CA ASN A 587 2.47 43.30 -36.00
C ASN A 587 1.26 43.96 -35.33
N GLU A 588 0.76 43.42 -34.22
CA GLU A 588 0.70 44.09 -32.91
C GLU A 588 0.00 43.19 -31.86
N ASN A 589 -0.23 43.73 -30.66
CA ASN A 589 -0.56 42.99 -29.44
C ASN A 589 -2.01 42.43 -29.37
N THR A 590 -2.25 41.66 -28.30
CA THR A 590 -3.56 41.31 -27.70
C THR A 590 -4.54 40.50 -28.56
N GLU A 591 -4.53 39.17 -28.39
CA GLU A 591 -5.54 38.41 -27.61
C GLU A 591 -5.13 36.92 -27.55
N GLU A 592 -5.63 36.16 -26.58
CA GLU A 592 -5.45 34.70 -26.58
C GLU A 592 -6.25 34.09 -27.75
N PRO A 593 -5.76 33.01 -28.40
CA PRO A 593 -6.45 32.46 -29.56
C PRO A 593 -7.81 31.89 -29.16
N GLU A 594 -8.89 32.43 -29.75
CA GLU A 594 -10.26 31.93 -29.53
C GLU A 594 -10.32 30.40 -29.71
N GLU A 595 -10.76 29.71 -28.64
CA GLU A 595 -10.89 28.26 -28.60
C GLU A 595 -11.92 27.80 -29.65
N SER A 596 -11.55 26.87 -30.54
CA SER A 596 -12.44 26.48 -31.63
C SER A 596 -13.74 25.87 -31.09
N LYS A 597 -14.86 26.11 -31.77
CA LYS A 597 -16.19 25.64 -31.31
C LYS A 597 -16.27 24.12 -31.14
N ALA A 598 -15.46 23.35 -31.86
CA ALA A 598 -15.31 21.91 -31.64
C ALA A 598 -14.54 21.60 -30.34
N SER A 599 -13.46 22.33 -30.06
CA SER A 599 -12.63 22.17 -28.85
C SER A 599 -13.41 22.47 -27.57
N SER A 600 -14.22 23.55 -27.56
CA SER A 600 -15.04 23.90 -26.39
C SER A 600 -16.12 22.85 -26.09
N LEU A 601 -16.76 22.28 -27.12
CA LEU A 601 -17.71 21.18 -26.96
C LEU A 601 -17.06 19.90 -26.41
N ILE A 602 -15.84 19.55 -26.85
CA ILE A 602 -15.08 18.40 -26.35
C ILE A 602 -14.70 18.59 -24.87
N LYS A 603 -14.33 19.81 -24.49
CA LYS A 603 -13.99 20.17 -23.10
C LYS A 603 -15.20 20.05 -22.16
N GLU A 604 -16.34 20.63 -22.54
CA GLU A 604 -17.59 20.54 -21.79
C GLU A 604 -18.08 19.08 -21.65
N SER A 605 -17.96 18.29 -22.72
CA SER A 605 -18.27 16.85 -22.69
C SER A 605 -17.46 16.10 -21.64
N LYS A 606 -16.14 16.35 -21.52
CA LYS A 606 -15.26 15.69 -20.54
C LYS A 606 -15.58 16.10 -19.10
N GLU A 607 -15.88 17.37 -18.86
CA GLU A 607 -16.27 17.86 -17.53
C GLU A 607 -17.56 17.20 -17.03
N LEU A 608 -18.57 17.08 -17.91
CA LEU A 608 -19.81 16.37 -17.60
C LEU A 608 -19.61 14.88 -17.31
N LYS A 609 -18.74 14.20 -18.08
CA LYS A 609 -18.42 12.79 -17.88
C LYS A 609 -17.84 12.54 -16.48
N ILE A 610 -16.88 13.36 -16.06
CA ILE A 610 -16.24 13.25 -14.73
C ILE A 610 -17.25 13.52 -13.61
N LEU A 611 -18.12 14.53 -13.76
CA LEU A 611 -19.16 14.84 -12.78
C LEU A 611 -20.17 13.70 -12.64
N SER A 612 -20.62 13.12 -13.76
CA SER A 612 -21.51 11.96 -13.80
C SER A 612 -20.96 10.80 -12.98
N THR A 613 -19.74 10.33 -13.26
CA THR A 613 -19.18 9.14 -12.60
C THR A 613 -19.04 9.35 -11.09
N ARG A 614 -18.69 10.56 -10.61
CA ARG A 614 -18.63 10.88 -9.18
C ARG A 614 -19.98 10.79 -8.49
N ILE A 615 -21.04 11.31 -9.12
CA ILE A 615 -22.41 11.24 -8.59
C ILE A 615 -22.89 9.78 -8.57
N TYR A 616 -22.52 8.98 -9.57
CA TYR A 616 -22.84 7.57 -9.68
C TYR A 616 -22.30 6.74 -8.50
N HIS A 617 -21.01 6.90 -8.16
CA HIS A 617 -20.42 6.23 -6.99
C HIS A 617 -21.12 6.61 -5.69
N LYS A 618 -21.38 7.92 -5.48
CA LYS A 618 -22.08 8.42 -4.27
C LYS A 618 -23.50 7.84 -4.13
N ALA A 619 -24.19 7.55 -5.24
CA ALA A 619 -25.49 6.87 -5.21
C ALA A 619 -25.37 5.43 -4.69
N LEU A 620 -24.41 4.66 -5.20
CA LEU A 620 -24.21 3.25 -4.84
C LEU A 620 -23.74 3.09 -3.38
N ASP A 621 -22.82 3.95 -2.93
CA ASP A 621 -22.32 3.96 -1.56
C ASP A 621 -23.39 4.35 -0.52
N LYS A 622 -24.48 5.02 -0.94
CA LYS A 622 -25.65 5.30 -0.09
C LYS A 622 -26.63 4.12 0.00
N LYS A 623 -26.71 3.25 -1.01
CA LYS A 623 -27.57 2.05 -0.98
C LYS A 623 -26.96 0.91 -0.15
N TYR A 624 -25.66 0.66 -0.33
CA TYR A 624 -24.96 -0.52 0.22
C TYR A 624 -25.20 -0.78 1.72
N PRO A 625 -24.96 0.16 2.66
CA PRO A 625 -25.12 -0.14 4.09
C PRO A 625 -26.58 -0.40 4.50
N VAL A 626 -27.55 0.23 3.81
CA VAL A 626 -28.98 0.04 4.07
C VAL A 626 -29.42 -1.37 3.65
N TYR A 627 -29.01 -1.81 2.45
CA TYR A 627 -29.28 -3.17 1.97
C TYR A 627 -28.53 -4.24 2.78
N TRP A 628 -27.25 -4.02 3.09
CA TRP A 628 -26.43 -4.96 3.85
C TRP A 628 -26.97 -5.22 5.26
N LEU A 629 -27.30 -4.17 6.02
CA LEU A 629 -27.89 -4.32 7.36
C LEU A 629 -29.22 -5.06 7.31
N LYS A 630 -30.05 -4.80 6.29
CA LYS A 630 -31.33 -5.49 6.13
C LYS A 630 -31.15 -6.97 5.77
N LEU A 631 -30.21 -7.29 4.89
CA LEU A 631 -29.88 -8.68 4.55
C LEU A 631 -29.26 -9.43 5.73
N LYS A 632 -28.48 -8.76 6.59
CA LYS A 632 -27.99 -9.33 7.87
C LYS A 632 -29.14 -9.62 8.84
N ASP A 633 -30.13 -8.74 8.96
CA ASP A 633 -31.34 -8.98 9.76
C ASP A 633 -32.18 -10.15 9.20
N ILE A 634 -32.31 -10.24 7.88
CA ILE A 634 -32.99 -11.36 7.19
C ILE A 634 -32.23 -12.67 7.40
N SER A 635 -30.89 -12.65 7.38
CA SER A 635 -30.05 -13.84 7.56
C SER A 635 -30.25 -14.56 8.90
N GLY A 636 -30.70 -13.84 9.94
CA GLY A 636 -31.07 -14.43 11.24
C GLY A 636 -32.52 -14.92 11.35
N LYS A 637 -33.32 -14.80 10.28
CA LYS A 637 -34.78 -15.06 10.26
C LYS A 637 -35.22 -16.10 9.22
N VAL A 638 -34.31 -16.50 8.34
CA VAL A 638 -34.55 -17.48 7.27
C VAL A 638 -33.61 -18.67 7.49
N ASP A 639 -34.09 -19.89 7.30
CA ASP A 639 -33.28 -21.09 7.44
C ASP A 639 -32.31 -21.29 6.26
N GLU A 640 -31.21 -22.01 6.49
CA GLU A 640 -30.17 -22.26 5.46
C GLU A 640 -30.69 -23.00 4.21
N GLY A 641 -31.82 -23.71 4.32
CA GLY A 641 -32.44 -24.43 3.20
C GLY A 641 -33.26 -23.49 2.30
N SER A 642 -34.26 -22.82 2.87
CA SER A 642 -35.15 -21.91 2.11
C SER A 642 -34.46 -20.60 1.69
N GLY A 643 -33.46 -20.15 2.45
CA GLY A 643 -32.75 -18.90 2.19
C GLY A 643 -31.54 -19.02 1.27
N LYS A 644 -31.18 -20.22 0.79
CA LYS A 644 -29.90 -20.48 0.10
C LYS A 644 -29.53 -19.42 -0.95
N GLU A 645 -30.46 -19.12 -1.86
CA GLU A 645 -30.24 -18.14 -2.95
C GLU A 645 -30.16 -16.69 -2.45
N ILE A 646 -30.87 -16.35 -1.36
CA ILE A 646 -30.74 -15.05 -0.67
C ILE A 646 -29.33 -14.91 -0.08
N PHE A 647 -28.80 -15.97 0.56
CA PHE A 647 -27.44 -15.99 1.07
C PHE A 647 -26.40 -15.87 -0.06
N GLU A 648 -26.54 -16.64 -1.14
CA GLU A 648 -25.68 -16.57 -2.34
C GLU A 648 -25.57 -15.13 -2.87
N LEU A 649 -26.71 -14.51 -3.17
CA LEU A 649 -26.79 -13.15 -3.70
C LEU A 649 -26.30 -12.08 -2.70
N THR A 650 -26.47 -12.31 -1.38
CA THR A 650 -25.93 -11.44 -0.33
C THR A 650 -24.40 -11.52 -0.27
N TYR A 651 -23.83 -12.73 -0.28
CA TYR A 651 -22.38 -12.93 -0.27
C TYR A 651 -21.73 -12.39 -1.55
N GLN A 652 -22.33 -12.65 -2.72
CA GLN A 652 -21.88 -12.12 -4.00
C GLN A 652 -21.92 -10.59 -4.03
N GLY A 653 -23.01 -9.97 -3.54
CA GLY A 653 -23.11 -8.52 -3.43
C GLY A 653 -22.02 -7.90 -2.55
N ASN A 654 -21.72 -8.54 -1.41
CA ASN A 654 -20.63 -8.14 -0.52
C ASN A 654 -19.23 -8.43 -1.09
N ALA A 655 -19.08 -9.44 -1.95
CA ALA A 655 -17.83 -9.71 -2.67
C ALA A 655 -17.54 -8.58 -3.65
N TYR A 656 -18.50 -8.20 -4.51
CA TYR A 656 -18.33 -7.10 -5.45
C TYR A 656 -18.04 -5.75 -4.79
N PHE A 657 -18.61 -5.43 -3.63
CA PHE A 657 -18.24 -4.21 -2.89
C PHE A 657 -16.84 -4.24 -2.29
N ARG A 658 -16.39 -5.41 -1.80
CA ARG A 658 -14.99 -5.61 -1.37
C ARG A 658 -14.03 -5.54 -2.55
N GLU A 659 -14.39 -6.10 -3.70
CA GLU A 659 -13.62 -6.03 -4.93
C GLU A 659 -13.57 -4.61 -5.51
N ALA A 660 -14.67 -3.85 -5.47
CA ALA A 660 -14.66 -2.44 -5.85
C ALA A 660 -13.83 -1.57 -4.88
N LYS A 661 -13.88 -1.86 -3.57
CA LYS A 661 -13.01 -1.22 -2.58
C LYS A 661 -11.54 -1.57 -2.84
N ARG A 662 -11.27 -2.83 -3.21
CA ARG A 662 -9.95 -3.30 -3.66
C ARG A 662 -9.50 -2.52 -4.90
N GLU A 663 -10.25 -2.52 -6.01
CA GLU A 663 -9.98 -1.77 -7.24
C GLU A 663 -9.71 -0.26 -7.01
N LEU A 664 -10.42 0.37 -6.06
CA LEU A 664 -10.20 1.78 -5.68
C LEU A 664 -8.97 1.99 -4.76
N SER A 665 -8.51 0.94 -4.06
CA SER A 665 -7.31 0.95 -3.23
C SER A 665 -6.03 0.50 -3.95
N THR A 666 -6.16 -0.34 -4.99
CA THR A 666 -5.07 -0.89 -5.82
C THR A 666 -4.55 0.10 -6.86
N LEU A 667 -4.63 1.41 -6.57
CA LEU A 667 -4.27 2.48 -7.49
C LEU A 667 -3.55 3.62 -6.79
N GLY A 668 -2.30 3.85 -7.20
CA GLY A 668 -1.51 5.05 -6.94
C GLY A 668 -2.07 6.31 -7.64
N GLY A 669 -3.35 6.60 -7.42
CA GLY A 669 -4.10 7.69 -8.05
C GLY A 669 -5.20 7.20 -8.99
N LEU A 670 -6.37 7.82 -8.88
CA LEU A 670 -7.57 7.54 -9.69
C LEU A 670 -7.30 7.73 -11.19
N ASN A 671 -7.05 6.64 -11.91
CA ASN A 671 -7.25 6.59 -13.36
C ASN A 671 -8.77 6.51 -13.65
N ILE A 672 -9.22 6.94 -14.83
CA ILE A 672 -10.66 7.00 -15.16
C ILE A 672 -11.25 5.60 -15.37
N GLU A 673 -10.50 4.70 -16.00
CA GLU A 673 -10.93 3.36 -16.39
C GLU A 673 -11.22 2.45 -15.20
N SER A 674 -10.34 2.40 -14.22
CA SER A 674 -10.55 1.69 -12.95
C SER A 674 -11.59 2.38 -12.06
N PHE A 675 -11.77 3.71 -12.16
CA PHE A 675 -12.87 4.38 -11.48
C PHE A 675 -14.23 3.96 -12.10
N GLU A 676 -14.29 3.78 -13.42
CA GLU A 676 -15.45 3.21 -14.11
C GLU A 676 -15.63 1.70 -13.80
N LYS A 677 -14.55 0.91 -13.75
CA LYS A 677 -14.55 -0.52 -13.38
C LYS A 677 -15.04 -0.75 -11.95
N ALA A 678 -14.54 0.01 -10.98
CA ALA A 678 -15.04 0.00 -9.60
C ALA A 678 -16.50 0.46 -9.52
N GLY A 679 -16.92 1.40 -10.38
CA GLY A 679 -18.33 1.80 -10.52
C GLY A 679 -19.21 0.64 -11.00
N ALA A 680 -18.74 -0.14 -11.98
CA ALA A 680 -19.41 -1.34 -12.47
C ALA A 680 -19.48 -2.45 -11.41
N MET A 681 -18.41 -2.66 -10.64
CA MET A 681 -18.40 -3.61 -9.52
C MET A 681 -19.38 -3.20 -8.40
N LYS A 682 -19.36 -1.95 -7.93
CA LYS A 682 -20.35 -1.45 -6.95
C LYS A 682 -21.77 -1.61 -7.45
N ARG A 683 -22.00 -1.38 -8.75
CA ARG A 683 -23.31 -1.56 -9.38
C ARG A 683 -23.75 -3.02 -9.33
N ALA A 684 -22.91 -3.96 -9.78
CA ALA A 684 -23.19 -5.40 -9.70
C ALA A 684 -23.42 -5.86 -8.25
N GLY A 685 -22.70 -5.27 -7.29
CA GLY A 685 -22.90 -5.48 -5.86
C GLY A 685 -24.30 -5.08 -5.37
N ILE A 686 -24.76 -3.88 -5.75
CA ILE A 686 -26.12 -3.41 -5.43
C ILE A 686 -27.18 -4.26 -6.14
N GLU A 687 -27.01 -4.56 -7.44
CA GLU A 687 -27.96 -5.37 -8.20
C GLU A 687 -28.11 -6.78 -7.58
N SER A 688 -27.01 -7.39 -7.11
CA SER A 688 -27.04 -8.67 -6.38
C SER A 688 -27.80 -8.58 -5.05
N GLN A 689 -27.52 -7.56 -4.23
CA GLN A 689 -28.26 -7.34 -2.97
C GLN A 689 -29.74 -7.01 -3.20
N GLU A 690 -30.05 -6.26 -4.25
CA GLU A 690 -31.42 -5.90 -4.64
C GLU A 690 -32.21 -7.14 -5.09
N ASN A 691 -31.57 -8.06 -5.80
CA ASN A 691 -32.18 -9.36 -6.14
C ASN A 691 -32.44 -10.22 -4.90
N ALA A 692 -31.51 -10.28 -3.94
CA ALA A 692 -31.70 -11.00 -2.67
C ALA A 692 -32.90 -10.45 -1.87
N LEU A 693 -33.02 -9.12 -1.80
CA LEU A 693 -34.14 -8.44 -1.14
C LEU A 693 -35.47 -8.68 -1.87
N ASN A 694 -35.48 -8.63 -3.21
CA ASN A 694 -36.68 -8.93 -4.01
C ASN A 694 -37.13 -10.39 -3.85
N LEU A 695 -36.21 -11.35 -3.82
CA LEU A 695 -36.50 -12.77 -3.62
C LEU A 695 -37.14 -13.02 -2.23
N TYR A 696 -36.60 -12.40 -1.18
CA TYR A 696 -37.21 -12.39 0.15
C TYR A 696 -38.61 -11.74 0.15
N CYS A 697 -38.77 -10.66 -0.60
CA CYS A 697 -40.06 -9.98 -0.80
C CYS A 697 -41.12 -10.88 -1.46
N SER A 698 -40.75 -11.73 -2.43
CA SER A 698 -41.63 -12.75 -3.00
C SER A 698 -41.97 -13.86 -2.01
N MET A 699 -40.98 -14.40 -1.27
CA MET A 699 -41.24 -15.44 -0.26
C MET A 699 -42.29 -14.99 0.77
N ILE A 700 -42.24 -13.73 1.22
CA ILE A 700 -43.27 -13.15 2.12
C ILE A 700 -44.65 -13.11 1.44
N LYS A 701 -44.73 -12.77 0.14
CA LYS A 701 -46.00 -12.72 -0.62
C LYS A 701 -46.58 -14.11 -0.86
N ASP A 702 -45.72 -15.12 -1.01
CA ASP A 702 -46.10 -16.52 -1.21
C ASP A 702 -46.43 -17.26 0.11
N GLY A 703 -46.43 -16.54 1.24
CA GLY A 703 -46.96 -17.02 2.52
C GLY A 703 -45.92 -17.54 3.52
N PHE A 704 -44.62 -17.29 3.29
CA PHE A 704 -43.56 -17.65 4.24
C PHE A 704 -43.73 -16.93 5.60
N GLN A 705 -43.86 -17.69 6.69
CA GLN A 705 -43.99 -17.13 8.03
C GLN A 705 -42.61 -16.89 8.67
N VAL A 706 -42.39 -15.65 9.12
CA VAL A 706 -41.15 -15.24 9.79
C VAL A 706 -41.05 -15.91 11.17
N ILE A 707 -39.91 -16.55 11.45
CA ILE A 707 -39.65 -17.17 12.75
C ILE A 707 -39.25 -16.08 13.77
N GLU A 708 -40.17 -15.72 14.67
CA GLU A 708 -39.82 -14.90 15.84
C GLU A 708 -39.04 -15.73 16.88
N SER A 709 -37.71 -15.69 16.81
CA SER A 709 -36.85 -16.31 17.81
C SER A 709 -36.56 -15.35 18.98
N LYS A 710 -37.06 -15.68 20.17
CA LYS A 710 -36.59 -15.07 21.42
C LYS A 710 -35.13 -15.48 21.66
N ALA A 711 -34.29 -14.51 22.02
CA ALA A 711 -32.87 -14.72 22.26
C ALA A 711 -32.58 -15.90 23.20
N LYS A 712 -31.76 -16.84 22.72
CA LYS A 712 -31.06 -17.84 23.53
C LYS A 712 -29.62 -17.93 23.06
N GLU A 713 -28.68 -17.69 23.97
CA GLU A 713 -27.27 -17.98 23.74
C GLU A 713 -27.09 -19.47 23.48
N THR A 714 -26.51 -19.82 22.33
CA THR A 714 -26.04 -21.19 22.07
C THR A 714 -24.76 -21.15 21.24
N LYS A 715 -23.92 -22.18 21.43
CA LYS A 715 -22.54 -22.23 20.93
C LYS A 715 -22.45 -22.18 19.41
N GLY A 716 -21.40 -21.52 18.90
CA GLY A 716 -21.21 -21.27 17.47
C GLY A 716 -21.05 -22.53 16.62
N THR A 717 -21.79 -22.55 15.51
CA THR A 717 -21.61 -23.48 14.39
C THR A 717 -20.62 -22.87 13.40
N ILE A 718 -19.78 -23.68 12.76
CA ILE A 718 -18.85 -23.25 11.72
C ILE A 718 -19.62 -23.01 10.41
N GLN A 719 -19.56 -21.81 9.86
CA GLN A 719 -20.20 -21.46 8.60
C GLN A 719 -19.25 -21.69 7.41
N LYS A 720 -19.80 -22.24 6.32
CA LYS A 720 -19.05 -22.66 5.12
C LYS A 720 -18.59 -21.50 4.23
N SER A 721 -17.57 -21.75 3.42
CA SER A 721 -16.95 -20.72 2.57
C SER A 721 -17.71 -20.49 1.24
N TYR A 722 -17.49 -19.33 0.63
CA TYR A 722 -18.08 -18.90 -0.65
C TYR A 722 -17.90 -19.92 -1.79
N SER A 723 -16.85 -20.76 -1.75
CA SER A 723 -16.60 -21.82 -2.74
C SER A 723 -17.63 -22.96 -2.72
N GLU A 724 -18.31 -23.18 -1.59
CA GLU A 724 -19.25 -24.30 -1.41
C GLU A 724 -20.69 -23.97 -1.82
N ILE A 725 -20.98 -22.70 -2.13
CA ILE A 725 -22.35 -22.26 -2.41
C ILE A 725 -22.64 -22.18 -3.92
N HIS A 726 -21.65 -21.82 -4.76
CA HIS A 726 -21.79 -21.68 -6.22
C HIS A 726 -21.41 -22.93 -7.05
N LYS A 727 -22.03 -24.08 -6.76
CA LYS A 727 -22.18 -25.18 -7.73
C LYS A 727 -23.58 -25.79 -7.68
N GLY A 728 -24.46 -25.28 -8.54
CA GLY A 728 -25.55 -26.05 -9.15
C GLY A 728 -25.22 -26.29 -10.64
N ASN A 729 -25.73 -27.32 -11.32
CA ASN A 729 -26.70 -28.31 -10.85
C ASN A 729 -26.64 -29.63 -11.65
N SER A 730 -27.26 -30.66 -11.07
CA SER A 730 -27.89 -31.84 -11.71
C SER A 730 -27.09 -32.82 -12.60
N GLY A 731 -26.84 -33.99 -12.01
CA GLY A 731 -26.77 -35.34 -12.59
C GLY A 731 -26.45 -36.31 -11.43
N GLU A 732 -27.17 -37.37 -11.12
CA GLU A 732 -28.23 -38.11 -11.84
C GLU A 732 -29.35 -38.62 -10.91
N GLU A 733 -30.20 -39.50 -11.45
CA GLU A 733 -31.47 -39.98 -10.91
C GLU A 733 -31.38 -41.01 -9.76
N VAL A 734 -32.57 -41.17 -9.18
CA VAL A 734 -33.08 -42.07 -8.15
C VAL A 734 -32.80 -43.58 -8.37
N SER A 735 -32.74 -44.31 -7.23
CA SER A 735 -33.16 -45.71 -6.96
C SER A 735 -32.20 -46.93 -7.01
N GLU A 736 -32.27 -47.67 -5.88
CA GLU A 736 -32.41 -49.14 -5.72
C GLU A 736 -31.24 -50.14 -5.86
N VAL A 737 -30.66 -50.49 -4.69
CA VAL A 737 -30.90 -51.75 -3.93
C VAL A 737 -30.32 -53.10 -4.46
N ILE A 738 -29.75 -53.88 -3.52
CA ILE A 738 -29.20 -55.28 -3.58
C ILE A 738 -27.77 -55.41 -4.17
N LYS A 739 -26.81 -56.24 -3.71
CA LYS A 739 -26.43 -57.02 -2.49
C LYS A 739 -25.45 -58.12 -3.00
N GLU A 740 -24.47 -58.55 -2.18
CA GLU A 740 -23.87 -59.93 -2.25
C GLU A 740 -23.04 -60.31 -3.52
N VAL A 741 -22.01 -61.18 -3.53
CA VAL A 741 -21.17 -61.80 -2.47
C VAL A 741 -19.89 -62.44 -3.09
N GLU A 742 -18.83 -62.61 -2.27
CA GLU A 742 -17.69 -63.56 -2.36
C GLU A 742 -16.63 -63.59 -3.51
N GLN A 743 -15.36 -63.62 -3.06
CA GLN A 743 -14.15 -64.21 -3.68
C GLN A 743 -14.19 -65.78 -3.55
N PRO A 744 -13.18 -66.67 -3.85
CA PRO A 744 -11.72 -66.43 -4.01
C PRO A 744 -10.88 -67.42 -4.88
N LYS A 745 -9.53 -67.30 -4.72
CA LYS A 745 -8.41 -68.24 -5.07
C LYS A 745 -8.01 -68.34 -6.56
N ALA A 746 -6.76 -68.22 -7.01
CA ALA A 746 -5.37 -68.35 -6.50
C ALA A 746 -4.70 -69.74 -6.69
N GLU A 747 -3.65 -69.80 -7.53
CA GLU A 747 -2.50 -70.71 -7.42
C GLU A 747 -1.29 -70.26 -8.27
N LYS A 748 -0.08 -70.80 -8.01
CA LYS A 748 1.23 -70.43 -8.63
C LYS A 748 1.94 -71.66 -9.22
N GLN A 749 2.80 -71.48 -10.24
CA GLN A 749 4.02 -72.30 -10.43
C GLN A 749 5.05 -71.73 -11.44
N GLU A 750 6.24 -72.32 -11.44
CA GLU A 750 7.56 -71.77 -11.85
C GLU A 750 8.43 -72.90 -12.48
N VAL A 751 9.44 -72.73 -13.35
CA VAL A 751 10.12 -71.56 -13.95
C VAL A 751 10.90 -71.99 -15.23
N SER A 752 11.20 -71.09 -16.18
CA SER A 752 12.36 -71.23 -17.11
C SER A 752 12.68 -69.93 -17.90
N VAL A 753 13.94 -69.79 -18.34
CA VAL A 753 14.55 -68.53 -18.85
C VAL A 753 15.16 -68.72 -20.25
N VAL A 754 14.79 -67.86 -21.21
CA VAL A 754 15.69 -67.30 -22.25
C VAL A 754 15.19 -65.89 -22.59
N GLU A 755 16.11 -64.98 -22.88
CA GLU A 755 15.89 -63.54 -22.99
C GLU A 755 14.91 -63.12 -24.10
N LYS A 756 13.90 -62.36 -23.70
CA LYS A 756 13.28 -61.30 -24.52
C LYS A 756 13.24 -60.05 -23.66
N THR A 757 13.56 -58.91 -24.24
CA THR A 757 13.32 -57.58 -23.67
C THR A 757 11.90 -57.50 -23.12
N LYS A 758 11.79 -57.44 -21.79
CA LYS A 758 10.55 -57.15 -21.07
C LYS A 758 10.75 -55.85 -20.32
N GLU A 759 9.78 -54.96 -20.45
CA GLU A 759 9.66 -53.79 -19.59
C GLU A 759 9.70 -54.25 -18.13
N VAL A 760 10.52 -53.60 -17.32
CA VAL A 760 10.41 -53.73 -15.86
C VAL A 760 9.11 -53.05 -15.49
N ALA A 761 8.08 -53.85 -15.21
CA ALA A 761 6.78 -53.33 -14.77
C ALA A 761 7.00 -52.41 -13.57
N LEU A 762 6.60 -51.15 -13.72
CA LEU A 762 6.74 -50.14 -12.67
C LEU A 762 5.98 -50.61 -11.44
N ILE A 763 6.69 -50.82 -10.33
CA ILE A 763 6.05 -51.11 -9.05
C ILE A 763 5.65 -49.76 -8.46
N GLU A 764 4.41 -49.40 -8.73
CA GLU A 764 3.76 -48.20 -8.22
C GLU A 764 2.81 -48.62 -7.10
N GLU A 765 3.09 -48.17 -5.87
CA GLU A 765 2.33 -48.54 -4.68
C GLU A 765 2.11 -47.35 -3.76
N TYR A 766 0.91 -47.24 -3.21
CA TYR A 766 0.56 -46.27 -2.17
C TYR A 766 0.75 -46.90 -0.80
N LYS A 767 1.23 -46.13 0.18
CA LYS A 767 1.30 -46.54 1.60
C LYS A 767 0.76 -45.40 2.46
N VAL A 768 0.28 -45.68 3.66
CA VAL A 768 -0.02 -44.61 4.60
C VAL A 768 1.18 -44.43 5.53
N GLN A 769 1.84 -43.28 5.49
CA GLN A 769 2.91 -42.99 6.46
C GLN A 769 2.24 -42.66 7.80
N ILE A 770 2.47 -43.51 8.81
CA ILE A 770 1.92 -43.39 10.18
C ILE A 770 2.64 -42.26 10.93
N GLY A 771 3.94 -42.10 10.67
CA GLY A 771 4.76 -41.05 11.26
C GLY A 771 6.26 -41.36 11.20
N VAL A 772 7.08 -40.48 11.78
CA VAL A 772 8.53 -40.64 11.91
C VAL A 772 8.90 -40.45 13.37
N PHE A 773 9.54 -41.45 13.97
CA PHE A 773 9.76 -41.49 15.43
C PHE A 773 11.21 -41.80 15.77
N ARG A 774 11.73 -41.17 16.83
CA ARG A 774 13.08 -41.44 17.38
C ARG A 774 13.13 -42.71 18.22
N ASN A 775 12.01 -43.03 18.89
CA ASN A 775 11.80 -44.28 19.61
C ASN A 775 10.62 -45.00 18.96
N GLN A 776 10.63 -46.33 18.92
CA GLN A 776 9.51 -47.10 18.35
C GLN A 776 8.18 -46.78 19.05
N PRO A 777 7.09 -46.46 18.32
CA PRO A 777 5.75 -46.30 18.90
C PRO A 777 5.29 -47.56 19.66
N SER A 778 4.34 -47.41 20.58
CA SER A 778 3.93 -48.54 21.42
C SER A 778 3.45 -49.73 20.58
N LYS A 779 3.89 -50.94 20.95
CA LYS A 779 3.55 -52.17 20.20
C LYS A 779 2.04 -52.41 20.17
N GLU A 780 1.32 -51.97 21.21
CA GLU A 780 -0.13 -52.06 21.31
C GLU A 780 -0.87 -51.10 20.37
N ALA A 781 -0.31 -49.91 20.09
CA ALA A 781 -0.88 -48.99 19.10
C ALA A 781 -0.57 -49.46 17.67
N LEU A 782 0.66 -49.93 17.42
CA LEU A 782 1.04 -50.47 16.11
C LEU A 782 0.31 -51.79 15.77
N ALA A 783 -0.04 -52.61 16.75
CA ALA A 783 -0.80 -53.85 16.54
C ALA A 783 -2.25 -53.61 16.08
N LYS A 784 -2.79 -52.39 16.25
CA LYS A 784 -4.11 -51.99 15.74
C LYS A 784 -4.09 -51.56 14.27
N ILE A 785 -2.89 -51.39 13.68
CA ILE A 785 -2.72 -50.90 12.31
C ILE A 785 -2.37 -52.08 11.40
N PRO A 786 -3.08 -52.27 10.26
CA PRO A 786 -2.80 -53.38 9.36
C PRO A 786 -1.44 -53.24 8.67
N ALA A 787 -0.63 -54.31 8.71
CA ALA A 787 0.62 -54.46 7.96
C ALA A 787 1.61 -53.29 8.14
N VAL A 788 2.01 -53.00 9.39
CA VAL A 788 3.04 -52.01 9.70
C VAL A 788 4.41 -52.46 9.18
N SER A 789 5.08 -51.58 8.42
CA SER A 789 6.48 -51.70 7.99
C SER A 789 7.26 -50.46 8.42
N SER A 790 8.60 -50.54 8.43
CA SER A 790 9.45 -49.43 8.88
C SER A 790 10.74 -49.28 8.09
N ILE A 791 11.19 -48.03 7.89
CA ILE A 791 12.46 -47.69 7.24
C ILE A 791 13.28 -46.81 8.20
N GLU A 792 14.46 -47.28 8.59
CA GLU A 792 15.39 -46.55 9.43
C GLU A 792 16.21 -45.54 8.62
N LEU A 793 16.24 -44.28 9.07
CA LEU A 793 16.96 -43.19 8.43
C LEU A 793 18.40 -43.16 8.95
N LYS A 794 19.32 -43.76 8.17
CA LYS A 794 20.76 -43.84 8.48
C LYS A 794 21.31 -42.49 8.91
N GLY A 795 22.00 -42.47 10.05
CA GLY A 795 22.69 -41.29 10.59
C GLY A 795 21.85 -40.32 11.42
N ARG A 796 20.53 -40.53 11.58
CA ARG A 796 19.66 -39.62 12.37
C ARG A 796 18.93 -40.26 13.55
N GLY A 797 18.97 -41.59 13.70
CA GLY A 797 18.26 -42.30 14.78
C GLY A 797 16.75 -42.12 14.73
N LEU A 798 16.20 -42.03 13.51
CA LEU A 798 14.77 -41.82 13.24
C LEU A 798 14.26 -42.95 12.34
N THR A 799 13.09 -43.47 12.65
CA THR A 799 12.46 -44.56 11.89
C THR A 799 11.11 -44.08 11.36
N LYS A 800 10.92 -44.14 10.04
CA LYS A 800 9.62 -43.96 9.40
C LYS A 800 8.79 -45.23 9.55
N TYR A 801 7.51 -45.10 9.88
CA TYR A 801 6.56 -46.22 9.92
C TYR A 801 5.46 -46.02 8.88
N PHE A 802 5.10 -47.10 8.18
CA PHE A 802 4.09 -47.12 7.13
C PHE A 802 3.10 -48.26 7.35
N SER A 803 1.82 -48.03 7.04
CA SER A 803 0.76 -49.03 7.01
C SER A 803 0.55 -49.50 5.57
N GLY A 804 0.51 -50.82 5.39
CA GLY A 804 0.10 -51.50 4.17
C GLY A 804 0.89 -51.17 2.91
N SER A 805 0.37 -51.64 1.78
CA SER A 805 0.80 -51.30 0.43
C SER A 805 -0.39 -51.53 -0.49
N TYR A 806 -0.89 -50.45 -1.09
CA TYR A 806 -2.19 -50.33 -1.75
C TYR A 806 -1.98 -49.96 -3.23
N LYS A 807 -2.89 -50.38 -4.10
CA LYS A 807 -2.76 -50.14 -5.54
C LYS A 807 -3.30 -48.78 -5.96
N THR A 808 -4.28 -48.26 -5.23
CA THR A 808 -4.88 -46.94 -5.49
C THR A 808 -4.71 -46.00 -4.31
N ARG A 809 -4.79 -44.69 -4.58
CA ARG A 809 -4.76 -43.66 -3.55
C ARG A 809 -5.96 -43.79 -2.59
N GLN A 810 -7.12 -44.18 -3.12
CA GLN A 810 -8.36 -44.34 -2.37
C GLN A 810 -8.28 -45.49 -1.35
N GLU A 811 -7.78 -46.66 -1.74
CA GLU A 811 -7.51 -47.79 -0.81
C GLU A 811 -6.62 -47.38 0.37
N ALA A 812 -5.64 -46.49 0.13
CA ALA A 812 -4.78 -45.98 1.19
C ALA A 812 -5.48 -44.94 2.07
N LEU A 813 -6.34 -44.08 1.51
CA LEU A 813 -7.14 -43.10 2.28
C LEU A 813 -8.13 -43.79 3.23
N GLU A 814 -8.74 -44.90 2.82
CA GLU A 814 -9.72 -45.66 3.63
C GLU A 814 -9.14 -46.25 4.92
N ILE A 815 -7.81 -46.39 5.01
CA ILE A 815 -7.11 -46.89 6.21
C ILE A 815 -6.70 -45.75 7.17
N ILE A 816 -6.73 -44.48 6.74
CA ILE A 816 -6.41 -43.34 7.61
C ILE A 816 -7.29 -43.30 8.86
N PRO A 817 -8.64 -43.45 8.81
CA PRO A 817 -9.47 -43.44 10.01
C PRO A 817 -9.04 -44.46 11.08
N VAL A 818 -8.65 -45.67 10.66
CA VAL A 818 -8.16 -46.74 11.56
C VAL A 818 -6.83 -46.34 12.21
N ILE A 819 -5.95 -45.67 11.48
CA ILE A 819 -4.66 -45.18 11.99
C ILE A 819 -4.85 -43.97 12.94
N VAL A 820 -5.80 -43.10 12.63
CA VAL A 820 -6.20 -41.98 13.50
C VAL A 820 -6.77 -42.51 14.82
N GLU A 821 -7.67 -43.50 14.78
CA GLU A 821 -8.23 -44.16 15.97
C GLU A 821 -7.17 -44.95 16.76
N ALA A 822 -6.17 -45.52 16.08
CA ALA A 822 -4.99 -46.12 16.72
C ALA A 822 -4.06 -45.10 17.42
N GLY A 823 -4.35 -43.78 17.31
CA GLY A 823 -3.64 -42.71 18.01
C GLY A 823 -2.68 -41.88 17.15
N PHE A 824 -2.73 -42.00 15.83
CA PHE A 824 -1.82 -41.32 14.91
C PHE A 824 -2.59 -40.38 13.95
N PRO A 825 -3.06 -39.21 14.43
CA PRO A 825 -3.91 -38.31 13.65
C PRO A 825 -3.21 -37.65 12.45
N GLY A 826 -1.87 -37.64 12.43
CA GLY A 826 -1.06 -37.06 11.35
C GLY A 826 -0.70 -38.05 10.24
N ALA A 827 -1.45 -39.14 10.07
CA ALA A 827 -1.18 -40.14 9.05
C ALA A 827 -1.67 -39.71 7.66
N PHE A 828 -0.85 -39.89 6.62
CA PHE A 828 -1.17 -39.46 5.26
C PHE A 828 -0.66 -40.44 4.19
N VAL A 829 -1.32 -40.44 3.04
CA VAL A 829 -0.93 -41.28 1.90
C VAL A 829 0.37 -40.75 1.28
N VAL A 830 1.31 -41.67 1.05
CA VAL A 830 2.54 -41.47 0.29
C VAL A 830 2.57 -42.45 -0.86
N TYR A 831 3.20 -42.06 -1.96
CA TYR A 831 3.34 -42.87 -3.16
C TYR A 831 4.79 -43.28 -3.36
N PHE A 832 5.00 -44.54 -3.73
CA PHE A 832 6.29 -45.13 -4.04
C PHE A 832 6.32 -45.60 -5.49
N LYS A 833 7.40 -45.25 -6.18
CA LYS A 833 7.69 -45.72 -7.54
C LYS A 833 9.03 -46.46 -7.51
N ASN A 834 9.02 -47.74 -7.83
CA ASN A 834 10.18 -48.64 -7.75
C ASN A 834 10.85 -48.65 -6.36
N GLY A 835 10.05 -48.57 -5.29
CA GLY A 835 10.53 -48.56 -3.90
C GLY A 835 11.11 -47.22 -3.40
N VAL A 836 11.11 -46.16 -4.22
CA VAL A 836 11.50 -44.80 -3.81
C VAL A 836 10.24 -43.94 -3.64
N GLN A 837 10.18 -43.17 -2.55
CA GLN A 837 9.07 -42.24 -2.29
C GLN A 837 9.08 -41.12 -3.34
N SER A 838 7.95 -40.90 -4.01
CA SER A 838 7.79 -39.95 -5.11
C SER A 838 6.54 -39.07 -4.91
N SER A 839 6.43 -37.98 -5.68
CA SER A 839 5.19 -37.21 -5.77
C SER A 839 4.02 -38.10 -6.21
N ILE A 840 2.86 -37.94 -5.55
CA ILE A 840 1.61 -38.61 -5.94
C ILE A 840 1.26 -38.21 -7.39
N PRO A 841 0.97 -39.17 -8.29
CA PRO A 841 0.50 -38.86 -9.63
C PRO A 841 -0.76 -37.99 -9.60
N LYS A 842 -0.88 -37.05 -10.56
CA LYS A 842 -2.15 -36.36 -10.80
C LYS A 842 -3.08 -37.34 -11.51
N GLU A 843 -4.21 -37.64 -10.88
CA GLU A 843 -5.35 -38.37 -11.48
C GLU A 843 -6.06 -37.50 -12.54
#